data_AF-A0A7Z2VQN8-F1
#
_entry.id   AF-A0A7Z2VQN8-F1
#
_cell.length_a   1.000
_cell.length_b   1.000
_cell.length_c   1.000
_cell.angle_alpha   90.00
_cell.angle_beta   90.00
_cell.angle_gamma   90.00
#
_symmetry.space_group_name_H-M   'P 1'
#
loop_
_entity.id
_entity.type
_entity.pdbx_description
1 polymer ?
#
loop_
_entity_poly.entity_id
_entity_poly.type
_entity_poly.pdbx_seq_one_letter_code
_entity_poly.pdbx_strand_id
1 'polypeptide(L)'
;MPLRWLKLLVIFCLGIGLISGIAFGGAARASGSNELRVWSPPAGTPANTAFEVQVRKAGDSAWIDLFEYKVNVGHQDGSLAASSMVNFDFNGTVEIKVVYAIGTVSSYDLRPTSYGLTPAVSGNTLIFPVTQNESSPRKIVLRINNGWENEVLHIVTNPIETGAVSDAASNVYVIGPSDEIPLRLPAGKDTYYFKPGVHHLPRGMWVELDLGAFYSIDKLVLNQGKAGAATTVDPQKFVLETKSNETDAYRIAYDGTGNLDSGSITITFPAKSARYVRLKLTGNNGTGRDFLSSYVNELELYAVGGTTNLALNRAIAGAMPNYGRVVDGNPATQMKSSSEYGNWHAGESFFLSQNNYKVYIEAGAVVKGSFMGDGVSNISIGGRGILDASELTHYPTTLAESRAGAIWLIGGSDNKIEGITILDSPMWTIVMNFSERPVVRNVNIFGSTINADGIHMSASSNGLVEGVFIRSNDDNVVMYHYGPGSHNIFRNSVFWGDDAHIVLIGLGTAANADISDITVRNIDVLAQQGVYDLGKFNGVMKLWPNGGNEIRNVLFQDIRIESFRNPSESMIFQLRTDERFPGEGNGAAIKDVTLENIDYYGGGEMQSLIKGASGTSYVKNVQITNYKRGGAFVTNAASGNIGIQGNVSDVVFSPSDALLDDSFDGQATGSQPSGWIGSPGITVENVPSATNKSVRVSKTGSGDIVTSRAITPSSGIVTVETRMNVVDKTNWKSLIIDNSSGTELLQIGFNSGGEIYANNGTSWSPFMTYNVNQWYDIRVVVNTVSDRYDLYVNGVRKVHNVKLETATEDVGFVKFGSGETNPGTYYFDNVKATVSPLAVKETFDGQVSGTGPVGWTSSPGITVENVPSATNKSVRVNKTGSGGIVSARTFAPASGVVTVKARMNIADKTNWKSLLIDNSAGAELLQIGFNSGGEIYANNGTSWSPFMTYNVNQWYDVLLTIDTATDTYDLYIDGVLKAHNKALETATADVGAVKFGSGESPVGAYYYDDVMVAH
;
A
#
# COMPACT_ATOMS: atom_id res chain seq x y z
N MET A 1 -50.18 55.03 -16.25
CA MET A 1 -50.29 56.37 -16.87
C MET A 1 -48.88 56.86 -17.20
N PRO A 2 -48.63 57.47 -18.38
CA PRO A 2 -48.48 56.67 -19.60
C PRO A 2 -47.38 57.13 -20.60
N LEU A 3 -47.09 56.26 -21.58
CA LEU A 3 -46.79 56.55 -23.02
C LEU A 3 -45.42 57.25 -23.33
N ARG A 4 -44.62 56.92 -24.37
CA ARG A 4 -44.91 56.61 -25.78
C ARG A 4 -43.63 56.07 -26.50
N TRP A 5 -43.71 54.97 -27.26
CA TRP A 5 -43.67 54.84 -28.75
C TRP A 5 -42.33 55.06 -29.52
N LEU A 6 -41.71 53.95 -29.93
CA LEU A 6 -41.42 53.47 -31.32
C LEU A 6 -40.70 54.35 -32.38
N LYS A 7 -39.51 53.88 -32.86
CA LYS A 7 -39.10 53.53 -34.28
C LYS A 7 -37.55 53.53 -34.43
N LEU A 8 -36.85 52.40 -34.55
CA LEU A 8 -36.50 51.56 -35.74
C LEU A 8 -35.58 52.22 -36.80
N LEU A 9 -34.29 51.83 -36.88
CA LEU A 9 -33.63 51.25 -38.08
C LEU A 9 -32.17 50.73 -37.82
N VAL A 10 -32.01 49.39 -37.86
CA VAL A 10 -30.99 48.55 -38.56
C VAL A 10 -29.46 48.79 -38.33
N ILE A 11 -28.74 47.82 -37.73
CA ILE A 11 -27.76 46.86 -38.34
C ILE A 11 -27.05 46.03 -37.23
N PHE A 12 -26.87 44.74 -37.52
CA PHE A 12 -26.15 43.63 -36.85
C PHE A 12 -24.84 43.93 -36.08
N CYS A 13 -24.68 43.34 -34.89
CA CYS A 13 -23.71 42.27 -34.54
C CYS A 13 -23.46 42.16 -33.00
N LEU A 14 -23.61 40.92 -32.48
CA LEU A 14 -22.91 40.25 -31.34
C LEU A 14 -22.42 41.10 -30.14
N GLY A 15 -22.69 40.83 -28.87
CA GLY A 15 -23.23 39.66 -28.17
C GLY A 15 -22.67 39.69 -26.75
N ILE A 16 -23.52 39.80 -25.72
CA ILE A 16 -23.19 39.56 -24.31
C ILE A 16 -24.41 38.89 -23.68
N GLY A 17 -24.27 37.62 -23.34
CA GLY A 17 -25.22 36.87 -22.53
C GLY A 17 -24.78 36.89 -21.07
N LEU A 18 -25.71 37.14 -20.16
CA LEU A 18 -25.58 36.77 -18.75
C LEU A 18 -26.96 36.80 -18.06
N ILE A 19 -27.29 35.68 -17.42
CA ILE A 19 -27.84 35.51 -16.05
C ILE A 19 -29.08 34.60 -15.91
N SER A 20 -28.89 33.65 -14.98
CA SER A 20 -29.85 32.92 -14.11
C SER A 20 -30.68 31.78 -14.72
N GLY A 21 -30.83 30.61 -14.09
CA GLY A 21 -30.34 30.12 -12.80
C GLY A 21 -30.97 28.75 -12.47
N ILE A 22 -30.19 27.93 -11.78
CA ILE A 22 -30.57 26.87 -10.81
C ILE A 22 -31.50 25.74 -11.28
N ALA A 23 -30.92 24.54 -11.40
CA ALA A 23 -31.60 23.28 -11.10
C ALA A 23 -30.63 22.36 -10.35
N PHE A 24 -30.97 22.06 -9.09
CA PHE A 24 -30.38 20.96 -8.33
C PHE A 24 -30.93 19.64 -8.88
N GLY A 25 -30.06 18.85 -9.50
CA GLY A 25 -30.33 17.46 -9.87
C GLY A 25 -29.04 16.67 -9.69
N GLY A 26 -29.04 15.75 -8.73
CA GLY A 26 -27.93 14.83 -8.51
C GLY A 26 -27.76 13.94 -9.73
N ALA A 27 -26.82 14.30 -10.60
CA ALA A 27 -26.34 13.47 -11.69
C ALA A 27 -25.08 12.74 -11.19
N ALA A 28 -25.12 11.41 -11.24
CA ALA A 28 -23.92 10.59 -11.22
C ALA A 28 -22.96 11.12 -12.28
N ARG A 29 -21.74 11.48 -11.86
CA ARG A 29 -20.67 11.92 -12.78
C ARG A 29 -20.42 10.81 -13.78
N ALA A 30 -20.70 11.11 -15.05
CA ALA A 30 -20.19 10.35 -16.18
C ALA A 30 -18.64 10.27 -16.08
N SER A 31 -18.05 9.14 -16.48
CA SER A 31 -16.60 9.01 -16.66
C SER A 31 -16.08 10.20 -17.47
N GLY A 32 -15.14 10.95 -16.89
CA GLY A 32 -14.68 12.24 -17.39
C GLY A 32 -14.18 12.22 -18.84
N SER A 33 -14.29 13.38 -19.49
CA SER A 33 -13.75 13.70 -20.80
C SER A 33 -12.30 13.22 -20.97
N ASN A 34 -11.96 12.71 -22.17
CA ASN A 34 -10.57 12.44 -22.53
C ASN A 34 -9.81 13.78 -22.60
N GLU A 35 -8.95 14.04 -21.62
CA GLU A 35 -8.26 15.32 -21.43
C GLU A 35 -6.76 15.13 -21.42
N LEU A 36 -6.01 16.08 -21.97
CA LEU A 36 -4.56 16.08 -22.06
C LEU A 36 -4.03 17.51 -21.84
N ARG A 37 -3.06 17.66 -20.95
CA ARG A 37 -2.38 18.92 -20.65
C ARG A 37 -0.88 18.72 -20.74
N VAL A 38 -0.24 19.51 -21.60
CA VAL A 38 1.21 19.57 -21.75
C VAL A 38 1.68 21.01 -21.49
N TRP A 39 2.95 21.17 -21.17
CA TRP A 39 3.57 22.47 -20.94
C TRP A 39 5.04 22.43 -21.36
N SER A 40 5.62 23.61 -21.56
CA SER A 40 7.05 23.76 -21.81
C SER A 40 7.77 24.18 -20.52
N PRO A 41 9.03 23.75 -20.31
CA PRO A 41 9.84 24.27 -19.22
C PRO A 41 10.29 25.71 -19.48
N PRO A 42 10.88 26.38 -18.48
CA PRO A 42 11.58 27.64 -18.68
C PRO A 42 12.66 27.55 -19.78
N ALA A 43 12.95 28.68 -20.42
CA ALA A 43 14.06 28.77 -21.36
C ALA A 43 15.39 28.39 -20.68
N GLY A 44 16.20 27.58 -21.35
CA GLY A 44 17.50 27.13 -20.84
C GLY A 44 17.45 25.88 -19.96
N THR A 45 16.27 25.29 -19.71
CA THR A 45 16.18 23.98 -19.06
C THR A 45 16.95 22.92 -19.85
N PRO A 46 17.83 22.11 -19.21
CA PRO A 46 18.59 21.07 -19.90
C PRO A 46 17.69 19.96 -20.47
N ALA A 47 17.82 19.69 -21.77
CA ALA A 47 17.19 18.56 -22.43
C ALA A 47 18.14 17.35 -22.52
N ASN A 48 17.57 16.14 -22.58
CA ASN A 48 18.30 14.93 -22.96
C ASN A 48 17.85 14.48 -24.36
N THR A 49 18.78 14.44 -25.31
CA THR A 49 18.49 14.18 -26.73
C THR A 49 18.51 12.69 -27.08
N ALA A 50 18.52 11.78 -26.10
CA ALA A 50 18.48 10.34 -26.34
C ALA A 50 17.14 9.90 -26.96
N PHE A 51 16.05 10.63 -26.67
CA PHE A 51 14.70 10.32 -27.11
C PHE A 51 14.02 11.56 -27.71
N GLU A 52 13.08 11.33 -28.63
CA GLU A 52 12.07 12.31 -29.03
C GLU A 52 10.69 11.72 -28.71
N VAL A 53 9.85 12.46 -27.99
CA VAL A 53 8.59 11.95 -27.47
C VAL A 53 7.44 12.86 -27.88
N GLN A 54 6.39 12.23 -28.41
CA GLN A 54 5.16 12.91 -28.78
C GLN A 54 3.96 12.19 -28.17
N VAL A 55 2.91 12.95 -27.86
CA VAL A 55 1.67 12.44 -27.30
C VAL A 55 0.46 12.97 -28.05
N ARG A 56 -0.63 12.20 -28.08
CA ARG A 56 -1.94 12.66 -28.55
C ARG A 56 -3.05 11.95 -27.78
N LYS A 57 -4.23 12.56 -27.72
CA LYS A 57 -5.43 11.84 -27.28
C LYS A 57 -5.74 10.71 -28.27
N ALA A 58 -6.15 9.55 -27.76
CA ALA A 58 -6.52 8.44 -28.63
C ALA A 58 -7.61 8.86 -29.63
N GLY A 59 -7.36 8.60 -30.92
CA GLY A 59 -8.24 8.98 -32.02
C GLY A 59 -7.97 10.37 -32.63
N ASP A 60 -7.16 11.23 -32.00
CA ASP A 60 -6.73 12.48 -32.61
C ASP A 60 -5.65 12.22 -33.69
N SER A 61 -5.63 13.04 -34.74
CA SER A 61 -4.62 12.91 -35.81
C SER A 61 -3.31 13.63 -35.50
N ALA A 62 -3.35 14.71 -34.72
CA ALA A 62 -2.21 15.57 -34.44
C ALA A 62 -1.39 15.06 -33.25
N TRP A 63 -0.07 14.96 -33.43
CA TRP A 63 0.89 14.71 -32.37
C TRP A 63 1.34 16.02 -31.73
N ILE A 64 1.54 16.00 -30.42
CA ILE A 64 2.06 17.12 -29.64
C ILE A 64 3.44 16.73 -29.12
N ASP A 65 4.46 17.54 -29.41
CA ASP A 65 5.82 17.34 -28.90
C ASP A 65 5.87 17.56 -27.38
N LEU A 66 6.61 16.69 -26.70
CA LEU A 66 6.96 16.86 -25.29
C LEU A 66 8.39 17.36 -25.14
N PHE A 67 8.74 17.82 -23.95
CA PHE A 67 10.10 18.18 -23.61
C PHE A 67 10.77 17.06 -22.81
N GLU A 68 11.87 16.53 -23.32
CA GLU A 68 12.67 15.48 -22.67
C GLU A 68 13.67 16.10 -21.68
N TYR A 69 13.24 16.26 -20.44
CA TYR A 69 14.07 16.74 -19.34
C TYR A 69 15.28 15.82 -19.13
N LYS A 70 16.47 16.42 -19.00
CA LYS A 70 17.64 15.72 -18.46
C LYS A 70 17.48 15.59 -16.95
N VAL A 71 17.42 14.35 -16.46
CA VAL A 71 17.44 14.04 -15.02
C VAL A 71 18.72 13.29 -14.67
N ASN A 72 19.25 13.50 -13.47
CA ASN A 72 20.39 12.75 -12.98
C ASN A 72 19.91 11.49 -12.25
N VAL A 73 20.62 10.39 -12.45
CA VAL A 73 20.50 9.14 -11.69
C VAL A 73 21.89 8.73 -11.24
N GLY A 74 22.02 7.96 -10.18
CA GLY A 74 23.34 7.64 -9.65
C GLY A 74 23.34 6.46 -8.69
N HIS A 75 24.52 6.18 -8.14
CA HIS A 75 24.73 5.10 -7.19
C HIS A 75 25.52 5.59 -5.96
N GLN A 76 25.49 4.82 -4.87
CA GLN A 76 26.19 5.16 -3.62
C GLN A 76 27.72 5.13 -3.76
N ASP A 77 28.25 4.53 -4.83
CA ASP A 77 29.68 4.62 -5.18
C ASP A 77 30.10 5.98 -5.75
N GLY A 78 29.14 6.90 -5.93
CA GLY A 78 29.34 8.25 -6.47
C GLY A 78 29.25 8.35 -7.98
N SER A 79 28.93 7.25 -8.68
CA SER A 79 28.66 7.29 -10.12
C SER A 79 27.37 8.05 -10.41
N LEU A 80 27.41 8.86 -11.48
CA LEU A 80 26.31 9.71 -11.93
C LEU A 80 26.11 9.54 -13.44
N ALA A 81 24.87 9.45 -13.87
CA ALA A 81 24.48 9.33 -15.26
C ALA A 81 23.28 10.23 -15.58
N ALA A 82 23.21 10.67 -16.83
CA ALA A 82 22.09 11.45 -17.34
C ALA A 82 21.05 10.52 -17.96
N SER A 83 19.81 10.62 -17.50
CA SER A 83 18.65 9.91 -18.02
C SER A 83 17.61 10.90 -18.58
N SER A 84 16.51 10.39 -19.12
CA SER A 84 15.47 11.21 -19.77
C SER A 84 14.16 11.12 -19.01
N MET A 85 13.43 12.24 -18.90
CA MET A 85 12.08 12.28 -18.34
C MET A 85 11.16 13.12 -19.24
N VAL A 86 9.93 12.67 -19.43
CA VAL A 86 8.81 13.52 -19.88
C VAL A 86 7.72 13.52 -18.81
N ASN A 87 7.02 14.65 -18.68
CA ASN A 87 5.92 14.82 -17.73
C ASN A 87 4.76 15.58 -18.37
N PHE A 88 3.54 15.07 -18.18
CA PHE A 88 2.30 15.68 -18.64
C PHE A 88 1.11 15.08 -17.89
N ASP A 89 -0.03 15.76 -17.94
CA ASP A 89 -1.26 15.29 -17.30
C ASP A 89 -2.28 14.80 -18.32
N PHE A 90 -3.02 13.75 -17.99
CA PHE A 90 -4.16 13.33 -18.80
C PHE A 90 -5.21 12.57 -17.97
N ASN A 91 -6.43 12.48 -18.48
CA ASN A 91 -7.46 11.55 -18.02
C ASN A 91 -8.05 10.87 -19.26
N GLY A 92 -8.33 9.57 -19.20
CA GLY A 92 -8.78 8.79 -20.35
C GLY A 92 -7.61 8.06 -21.02
N THR A 93 -7.55 8.08 -22.35
CA THR A 93 -6.57 7.32 -23.14
C THR A 93 -5.80 8.24 -24.09
N VAL A 94 -4.48 8.13 -24.04
CA VAL A 94 -3.54 8.80 -24.96
C VAL A 94 -2.75 7.75 -25.74
N GLU A 95 -2.18 8.14 -26.87
CA GLU A 95 -1.13 7.40 -27.55
C GLU A 95 0.19 8.14 -27.36
N ILE A 96 1.25 7.40 -27.03
CA ILE A 96 2.59 7.93 -26.87
C ILE A 96 3.44 7.35 -27.99
N LYS A 97 4.22 8.21 -28.64
CA LYS A 97 5.22 7.86 -29.64
C LYS A 97 6.58 8.26 -29.12
N VAL A 98 7.49 7.29 -29.09
CA VAL A 98 8.87 7.49 -28.66
C VAL A 98 9.79 7.12 -29.82
N VAL A 99 10.71 8.00 -30.18
CA VAL A 99 11.80 7.72 -31.11
C VAL A 99 13.10 7.66 -30.29
N TYR A 100 13.84 6.56 -30.40
CA TYR A 100 15.19 6.48 -29.87
C TYR A 100 16.16 7.11 -30.89
N ALA A 101 16.69 8.29 -30.55
CA ALA A 101 17.34 9.19 -31.52
C ALA A 101 18.85 8.94 -31.68
N ILE A 102 19.49 8.31 -30.69
CA ILE A 102 20.97 8.19 -30.64
C ILE A 102 21.51 6.82 -31.06
N GLY A 103 20.65 5.92 -31.53
CA GLY A 103 21.07 4.58 -31.94
C GLY A 103 19.93 3.76 -32.52
N THR A 104 20.14 2.45 -32.62
CA THR A 104 19.12 1.49 -33.08
C THR A 104 18.42 0.81 -31.91
N VAL A 105 17.12 0.54 -32.03
CA VAL A 105 16.40 -0.29 -31.06
C VAL A 105 16.60 -1.77 -31.41
N SER A 106 17.46 -2.48 -30.66
CA SER A 106 17.61 -3.94 -30.75
C SER A 106 16.76 -4.70 -29.73
N SER A 107 16.49 -4.08 -28.58
CA SER A 107 15.55 -4.57 -27.59
C SER A 107 14.91 -3.41 -26.84
N TYR A 108 13.75 -3.64 -26.25
CA TYR A 108 13.10 -2.71 -25.33
C TYR A 108 12.55 -3.46 -24.12
N ASP A 109 12.42 -2.75 -23.01
CA ASP A 109 11.78 -3.22 -21.79
C ASP A 109 10.93 -2.07 -21.24
N LEU A 110 9.61 -2.27 -21.20
CA LEU A 110 8.64 -1.26 -20.80
C LEU A 110 8.03 -1.68 -19.46
N ARG A 111 8.31 -0.88 -18.43
CA ARG A 111 7.93 -1.17 -17.04
C ARG A 111 6.95 -0.12 -16.48
N PRO A 112 6.08 -0.49 -15.53
CA PRO A 112 5.87 -1.84 -15.02
C PRO A 112 5.08 -2.71 -16.01
N THR A 113 5.44 -4.00 -16.07
CA THR A 113 4.78 -5.02 -16.88
C THR A 113 3.31 -5.21 -16.49
N SER A 114 2.97 -4.92 -15.24
CA SER A 114 1.61 -4.93 -14.70
C SER A 114 0.63 -4.01 -15.45
N TYR A 115 1.12 -3.01 -16.18
CA TYR A 115 0.27 -2.15 -17.01
C TYR A 115 -0.14 -2.80 -18.34
N GLY A 116 0.41 -3.95 -18.70
CA GLY A 116 0.04 -4.70 -19.91
C GLY A 116 0.30 -3.95 -21.21
N LEU A 117 1.25 -3.01 -21.20
CA LEU A 117 1.53 -2.14 -22.35
C LEU A 117 2.35 -2.88 -23.40
N THR A 118 1.87 -2.92 -24.64
CA THR A 118 2.56 -3.55 -25.77
C THR A 118 2.80 -2.52 -26.89
N PRO A 119 4.03 -2.06 -27.09
CA PRO A 119 4.38 -1.14 -28.17
C PRO A 119 4.32 -1.77 -29.55
N ALA A 120 3.75 -1.03 -30.51
CA ALA A 120 4.03 -1.23 -31.92
C ALA A 120 5.40 -0.63 -32.24
N VAL A 121 6.34 -1.46 -32.71
CA VAL A 121 7.72 -1.06 -33.00
C VAL A 121 7.95 -1.01 -34.50
N SER A 122 8.54 0.08 -34.99
CA SER A 122 8.97 0.24 -36.38
C SER A 122 10.28 1.02 -36.44
N GLY A 123 11.37 0.34 -36.84
CA GLY A 123 12.71 0.91 -36.77
C GLY A 123 13.06 1.31 -35.34
N ASN A 124 13.32 2.60 -35.12
CA ASN A 124 13.65 3.16 -33.81
C ASN A 124 12.45 3.78 -33.08
N THR A 125 11.25 3.59 -33.60
CA THR A 125 10.03 4.21 -33.09
C THR A 125 9.16 3.17 -32.40
N LEU A 126 8.71 3.51 -31.19
CA LEU A 126 7.75 2.74 -30.39
C LEU A 126 6.48 3.57 -30.21
N ILE A 127 5.32 2.99 -30.48
CA ILE A 127 4.01 3.63 -30.28
C ILE A 127 3.12 2.73 -29.44
N PHE A 128 2.56 3.25 -28.35
CA PHE A 128 1.65 2.49 -27.49
C PHE A 128 0.56 3.38 -26.88
N PRO A 129 -0.66 2.84 -26.67
CA PRO A 129 -1.70 3.52 -25.93
C PRO A 129 -1.44 3.43 -24.42
N VAL A 130 -1.81 4.48 -23.69
CA VAL A 130 -1.78 4.50 -22.23
C VAL A 130 -3.12 5.03 -21.73
N THR A 131 -3.74 4.33 -20.78
CA THR A 131 -5.01 4.71 -20.17
C THR A 131 -4.84 4.95 -18.68
N GLN A 132 -5.42 6.04 -18.18
CA GLN A 132 -5.41 6.38 -16.76
C GLN A 132 -6.68 7.10 -16.30
N ASN A 133 -6.88 7.14 -14.99
CA ASN A 133 -7.96 7.87 -14.33
C ASN A 133 -7.46 8.57 -13.06
N GLU A 134 -8.35 9.30 -12.37
CA GLU A 134 -8.04 10.09 -11.16
C GLU A 134 -7.36 9.31 -10.02
N SER A 135 -7.56 7.99 -9.94
CA SER A 135 -7.02 7.14 -8.87
C SER A 135 -5.81 6.29 -9.28
N SER A 136 -5.39 6.37 -10.55
CA SER A 136 -4.38 5.47 -11.10
C SER A 136 -3.49 6.19 -12.12
N PRO A 137 -2.63 7.13 -11.68
CA PRO A 137 -1.63 7.74 -12.56
C PRO A 137 -0.73 6.66 -13.18
N ARG A 138 -0.17 6.96 -14.36
CA ARG A 138 0.77 6.07 -15.04
C ARG A 138 2.19 6.58 -14.89
N LYS A 139 3.02 5.76 -14.25
CA LYS A 139 4.46 5.98 -14.10
C LYS A 139 5.16 4.87 -14.86
N ILE A 140 5.71 5.20 -16.01
CA ILE A 140 6.23 4.23 -16.97
C ILE A 140 7.72 4.48 -17.16
N VAL A 141 8.50 3.41 -17.26
CA VAL A 141 9.91 3.49 -17.64
C VAL A 141 10.16 2.62 -18.87
N LEU A 142 10.65 3.23 -19.94
CA LEU A 142 11.11 2.56 -21.14
C LEU A 142 12.63 2.47 -21.10
N ARG A 143 13.15 1.25 -21.16
CA ARG A 143 14.57 0.96 -21.30
C ARG A 143 14.83 0.44 -22.70
N ILE A 144 15.88 0.93 -23.34
CA ILE A 144 16.30 0.49 -24.67
C ILE A 144 17.63 -0.25 -24.57
N ASN A 145 17.77 -1.34 -25.34
CA ASN A 145 19.01 -2.11 -25.47
C ASN A 145 19.59 -2.59 -24.12
N ASN A 146 18.71 -2.90 -23.17
CA ASN A 146 19.03 -3.32 -21.80
C ASN A 146 19.74 -2.25 -20.94
N GLY A 147 19.77 -0.98 -21.35
CA GLY A 147 20.32 0.11 -20.55
C GLY A 147 19.56 0.30 -19.23
N TRP A 148 20.26 0.79 -18.20
CA TRP A 148 19.71 1.05 -16.87
C TRP A 148 19.75 2.55 -16.51
N GLU A 149 20.59 3.33 -17.18
CA GLU A 149 20.79 4.76 -16.91
C GLU A 149 20.55 5.64 -18.14
N ASN A 150 21.47 5.65 -19.10
CA ASN A 150 21.46 6.60 -20.22
C ASN A 150 20.38 6.31 -21.26
N GLU A 151 20.15 5.03 -21.58
CA GLU A 151 19.16 4.56 -22.54
C GLU A 151 17.79 4.33 -21.89
N VAL A 152 17.42 5.19 -20.94
CA VAL A 152 16.18 5.11 -20.17
C VAL A 152 15.36 6.38 -20.33
N LEU A 153 14.05 6.20 -20.57
CA LEU A 153 13.04 7.25 -20.62
C LEU A 153 11.99 7.00 -19.54
N HIS A 154 11.86 7.96 -18.64
CA HIS A 154 10.82 8.01 -17.62
C HIS A 154 9.63 8.82 -18.15
N ILE A 155 8.48 8.18 -18.27
CA ILE A 155 7.22 8.82 -18.68
C ILE A 155 6.36 8.86 -17.42
N VAL A 156 6.43 9.98 -16.71
CA VAL A 156 5.71 10.18 -15.46
C VAL A 156 4.50 11.06 -15.71
N THR A 157 3.31 10.58 -15.38
CA THR A 157 2.08 11.32 -15.65
C THR A 157 1.25 11.46 -14.39
N ASN A 158 0.43 12.50 -14.34
CA ASN A 158 -0.54 12.72 -13.26
C ASN A 158 -1.95 12.86 -13.83
N PRO A 159 -3.00 12.59 -13.04
CA PRO A 159 -4.35 12.94 -13.44
C PRO A 159 -4.47 14.46 -13.59
N ILE A 160 -5.45 14.90 -14.37
CA ILE A 160 -5.75 16.32 -14.52
C ILE A 160 -5.93 16.96 -13.13
N GLU A 161 -5.18 18.03 -12.88
CA GLU A 161 -5.25 18.76 -11.60
C GLU A 161 -6.66 19.28 -11.33
N THR A 162 -7.25 18.84 -10.22
CA THR A 162 -8.54 19.36 -9.72
C THR A 162 -8.30 20.41 -8.64
N GLY A 163 -8.92 21.58 -8.76
CA GLY A 163 -8.79 22.64 -7.74
C GLY A 163 -7.46 23.39 -7.80
N ALA A 164 -6.85 23.50 -8.98
CA ALA A 164 -5.67 24.34 -9.21
C ALA A 164 -5.87 25.75 -8.64
N VAL A 165 -4.82 26.30 -8.02
CA VAL A 165 -4.86 27.65 -7.45
C VAL A 165 -4.95 28.66 -8.59
N SER A 166 -5.87 29.63 -8.49
CA SER A 166 -5.93 30.76 -9.41
C SER A 166 -5.00 31.88 -8.94
N ASP A 167 -4.15 32.35 -9.84
CA ASP A 167 -3.29 33.52 -9.64
C ASP A 167 -4.06 34.84 -9.41
N ALA A 168 -5.33 34.89 -9.81
CA ALA A 168 -6.23 36.01 -9.59
C ALA A 168 -6.91 36.00 -8.20
N ALA A 169 -6.72 34.94 -7.40
CA ALA A 169 -7.35 34.84 -6.09
C ALA A 169 -6.80 35.88 -5.10
N SER A 170 -7.68 36.49 -4.31
CA SER A 170 -7.32 37.61 -3.43
C SER A 170 -6.31 37.25 -2.34
N ASN A 171 -6.27 35.98 -1.92
CA ASN A 171 -5.34 35.43 -0.92
C ASN A 171 -3.99 34.96 -1.52
N VAL A 172 -3.79 35.07 -2.83
CA VAL A 172 -2.56 34.63 -3.51
C VAL A 172 -1.56 35.77 -3.66
N TYR A 173 -0.28 35.48 -3.39
CA TYR A 173 0.86 36.33 -3.69
C TYR A 173 1.62 35.75 -4.89
N VAL A 174 1.51 36.41 -6.04
CA VAL A 174 2.12 35.98 -7.31
C VAL A 174 3.58 36.40 -7.36
N ILE A 175 4.43 35.46 -7.77
CA ILE A 175 5.88 35.60 -7.88
C ILE A 175 6.27 35.29 -9.33
N GLY A 176 6.69 36.32 -10.06
CA GLY A 176 7.30 36.23 -11.37
C GLY A 176 8.81 35.92 -11.29
N PRO A 177 9.43 35.52 -12.41
CA PRO A 177 10.87 35.28 -12.44
C PRO A 177 11.66 36.53 -12.04
N SER A 178 12.61 36.38 -11.12
CA SER A 178 13.41 37.47 -10.51
C SER A 178 12.69 38.35 -9.47
N ASP A 179 11.42 38.11 -9.17
CA ASP A 179 10.75 38.82 -8.09
C ASP A 179 11.35 38.47 -6.73
N GLU A 180 11.38 39.43 -5.81
CA GLU A 180 11.77 39.16 -4.43
C GLU A 180 10.72 38.28 -3.75
N ILE A 181 11.17 37.17 -3.16
CA ILE A 181 10.31 36.24 -2.42
C ILE A 181 10.28 36.68 -0.95
N PRO A 182 9.12 37.08 -0.42
CA PRO A 182 9.05 37.55 0.95
C PRO A 182 9.17 36.37 1.94
N LEU A 183 9.99 36.54 2.99
CA LEU A 183 10.19 35.53 4.05
C LEU A 183 8.88 35.18 4.79
N ARG A 184 7.90 36.08 4.73
CA ARG A 184 6.54 35.90 5.25
C ARG A 184 5.56 36.52 4.27
N LEU A 185 4.43 35.84 4.02
CA LEU A 185 3.38 36.42 3.17
C LEU A 185 2.82 37.72 3.76
N PRO A 186 2.50 38.72 2.91
CA PRO A 186 1.81 39.92 3.34
C PRO A 186 0.45 39.63 3.99
N ALA A 187 -0.06 40.56 4.80
CA ALA A 187 -1.36 40.42 5.43
C ALA A 187 -2.48 40.13 4.41
N GLY A 188 -3.34 39.17 4.72
CA GLY A 188 -4.42 38.72 3.84
C GLY A 188 -4.01 37.74 2.74
N LYS A 189 -2.72 37.40 2.64
CA LYS A 189 -2.21 36.36 1.75
C LYS A 189 -1.87 35.09 2.52
N ASP A 190 -2.16 33.94 1.93
CA ASP A 190 -1.85 32.60 2.47
C ASP A 190 -1.12 31.69 1.46
N THR A 191 -1.00 32.12 0.20
CA THR A 191 -0.44 31.30 -0.87
C THR A 191 0.72 32.01 -1.58
N TYR A 192 1.90 31.37 -1.60
CA TYR A 192 2.99 31.66 -2.52
C TYR A 192 2.68 31.03 -3.87
N TYR A 193 2.62 31.82 -4.95
CA TYR A 193 2.32 31.33 -6.28
C TYR A 193 3.47 31.63 -7.24
N PHE A 194 4.17 30.61 -7.70
CA PHE A 194 5.30 30.73 -8.62
C PHE A 194 4.82 30.57 -10.07
N LYS A 195 4.97 31.65 -10.85
CA LYS A 195 4.66 31.68 -12.28
C LYS A 195 5.70 30.90 -13.11
N PRO A 196 5.41 30.53 -14.38
CA PRO A 196 6.39 29.86 -15.24
C PRO A 196 7.70 30.67 -15.34
N GLY A 197 8.83 29.96 -15.30
CA GLY A 197 10.18 30.53 -15.21
C GLY A 197 11.00 30.00 -14.04
N VAL A 198 12.21 30.53 -13.84
CA VAL A 198 13.15 30.09 -12.79
C VAL A 198 13.08 31.03 -11.58
N HIS A 199 13.01 30.45 -10.39
CA HIS A 199 12.92 31.16 -9.10
C HIS A 199 13.95 30.60 -8.11
N HIS A 200 14.54 31.44 -7.25
CA HIS A 200 15.49 30.99 -6.24
C HIS A 200 14.98 31.31 -4.84
N LEU A 201 14.77 30.27 -4.02
CA LEU A 201 14.24 30.43 -2.68
C LEU A 201 15.24 31.15 -1.75
N PRO A 202 14.76 32.03 -0.85
CA PRO A 202 15.59 32.60 0.20
C PRO A 202 16.11 31.51 1.14
N ARG A 203 17.33 31.68 1.66
CA ARG A 203 17.95 30.72 2.58
C ARG A 203 18.08 31.29 3.99
N GLY A 204 18.05 30.40 4.97
CA GLY A 204 18.42 30.69 6.36
C GLY A 204 17.25 30.84 7.32
N MET A 205 17.51 30.53 8.59
CA MET A 205 16.63 30.90 9.71
C MET A 205 16.65 32.41 9.91
N TRP A 206 15.56 32.97 10.44
CA TRP A 206 15.47 34.40 10.67
C TRP A 206 14.56 34.76 11.84
N VAL A 207 14.81 35.92 12.44
CA VAL A 207 13.92 36.58 13.41
C VAL A 207 13.83 38.07 13.08
N GLU A 208 12.62 38.61 13.13
CA GLU A 208 12.32 40.03 12.88
C GLU A 208 11.85 40.70 14.16
N LEU A 209 12.36 41.91 14.42
CA LEU A 209 12.10 42.72 15.60
C LEU A 209 11.47 44.07 15.22
N ASP A 210 10.52 44.55 16.02
CA ASP A 210 10.11 45.97 16.07
C ASP A 210 10.61 46.57 17.40
N LEU A 211 11.63 47.42 17.32
CA LEU A 211 12.23 48.09 18.49
C LEU A 211 11.24 49.05 19.19
N GLY A 212 10.09 49.33 18.57
CA GLY A 212 9.01 50.18 19.10
C GLY A 212 9.25 51.68 18.92
N ALA A 213 10.46 52.08 18.56
CA ALA A 213 10.84 53.45 18.23
C ALA A 213 12.04 53.46 17.27
N PHE A 214 12.35 54.63 16.75
CA PHE A 214 13.56 54.85 15.95
C PHE A 214 14.78 54.96 16.85
N TYR A 215 15.82 54.18 16.54
CA TYR A 215 17.12 54.25 17.19
C TYR A 215 18.23 54.38 16.15
N SER A 216 19.32 55.03 16.55
CA SER A 216 20.59 54.93 15.84
C SER A 216 21.39 53.80 16.50
N ILE A 217 21.40 52.61 15.89
CA ILE A 217 22.07 51.42 16.43
C ILE A 217 23.46 51.24 15.82
N ASP A 218 24.44 50.88 16.63
CA ASP A 218 25.85 50.70 16.20
C ASP A 218 26.54 49.48 16.82
N LYS A 219 25.83 48.74 17.69
CA LYS A 219 26.38 47.60 18.41
C LYS A 219 25.36 46.48 18.56
N LEU A 220 25.81 45.25 18.30
CA LEU A 220 25.09 44.03 18.62
C LEU A 220 25.93 43.14 19.53
N VAL A 221 25.26 42.35 20.37
CA VAL A 221 25.86 41.20 21.07
C VAL A 221 25.09 39.96 20.62
N LEU A 222 25.81 38.93 20.16
CA LEU A 222 25.21 37.66 19.74
C LEU A 222 25.74 36.53 20.63
N ASN A 223 24.86 35.98 21.46
CA ASN A 223 25.13 34.81 22.28
C ASN A 223 24.85 33.55 21.45
N GLN A 224 25.92 32.94 20.96
CA GLN A 224 25.85 31.76 20.08
C GLN A 224 25.64 30.49 20.90
N GLY A 225 24.82 29.59 20.36
CA GLY A 225 24.39 28.35 21.04
C GLY A 225 25.12 27.10 20.53
N LYS A 226 25.03 26.01 21.31
CA LYS A 226 25.54 24.70 20.89
C LYS A 226 24.48 23.93 20.12
N ALA A 227 24.94 23.07 19.21
CA ALA A 227 24.12 22.07 18.54
C ALA A 227 23.92 20.84 19.43
N GLY A 228 22.69 20.54 19.87
CA GLY A 228 22.38 19.33 20.64
C GLY A 228 23.40 18.99 21.74
N ALA A 229 24.03 17.82 21.63
CA ALA A 229 25.04 17.32 22.57
C ALA A 229 26.49 17.81 22.31
N ALA A 230 26.70 18.77 21.40
CA ALA A 230 28.02 19.30 21.09
C ALA A 230 28.72 19.86 22.34
N THR A 231 30.03 19.63 22.43
CA THR A 231 30.85 20.12 23.54
C THR A 231 31.30 21.57 23.32
N THR A 232 31.37 22.04 22.07
CA THR A 232 31.79 23.39 21.65
C THR A 232 30.64 24.19 21.03
N VAL A 233 30.80 25.51 20.97
CA VAL A 233 29.92 26.43 20.23
C VAL A 233 30.56 26.74 18.89
N ASP A 234 29.88 26.47 17.79
CA ASP A 234 30.39 26.81 16.46
C ASP A 234 30.10 28.28 16.10
N PRO A 235 31.05 29.01 15.48
CA PRO A 235 30.84 30.38 15.01
C PRO A 235 29.73 30.45 13.97
N GLN A 236 28.62 31.11 14.31
CA GLN A 236 27.42 31.24 13.48
C GLN A 236 27.69 32.17 12.29
N LYS A 237 27.13 31.81 11.13
CA LYS A 237 27.05 32.67 9.93
C LYS A 237 25.76 33.48 10.02
N PHE A 238 25.86 34.80 10.02
CA PHE A 238 24.68 35.65 10.16
C PHE A 238 24.77 36.96 9.39
N VAL A 239 23.61 37.54 9.12
CA VAL A 239 23.48 38.90 8.57
C VAL A 239 22.50 39.66 9.44
N LEU A 240 22.88 40.87 9.86
CA LEU A 240 21.99 41.82 10.52
C LEU A 240 21.50 42.83 9.49
N GLU A 241 20.19 42.96 9.36
CA GLU A 241 19.55 43.89 8.43
C GLU A 241 18.62 44.85 9.18
N THR A 242 18.44 46.05 8.65
CA THR A 242 17.65 47.11 9.27
C THR A 242 16.77 47.81 8.26
N LYS A 243 15.64 48.35 8.73
CA LYS A 243 14.81 49.31 8.01
C LYS A 243 14.14 50.30 8.96
N SER A 244 13.74 51.44 8.42
CA SER A 244 13.16 52.55 9.18
C SER A 244 11.64 52.40 9.29
N ASN A 245 10.95 52.14 8.17
CA ASN A 245 9.51 51.98 8.13
C ASN A 245 9.11 50.55 7.75
N GLU A 246 7.86 50.17 8.03
CA GLU A 246 7.35 48.82 7.77
C GLU A 246 7.42 48.44 6.28
N THR A 247 7.16 49.40 5.39
CA THR A 247 7.16 49.22 3.94
C THR A 247 8.53 49.36 3.28
N ASP A 248 9.56 49.75 4.04
CA ASP A 248 10.90 49.92 3.50
C ASP A 248 11.54 48.55 3.20
N ALA A 249 12.40 48.49 2.18
CA ALA A 249 13.26 47.34 1.97
C ALA A 249 14.33 47.23 3.08
N TYR A 250 14.61 46.01 3.52
CA TYR A 250 15.71 45.74 4.44
C TYR A 250 17.06 46.03 3.79
N ARG A 251 17.99 46.60 4.58
CA ARG A 251 19.39 46.81 4.16
C ARG A 251 20.34 46.22 5.18
N ILE A 252 21.43 45.64 4.70
CA ILE A 252 22.49 45.08 5.55
C ILE A 252 23.08 46.19 6.44
N ALA A 253 23.00 45.98 7.75
CA ALA A 253 23.68 46.75 8.76
C ALA A 253 25.06 46.17 9.06
N TYR A 254 25.15 44.83 9.14
CA TYR A 254 26.38 44.09 9.35
C TYR A 254 26.31 42.72 8.67
N ASP A 255 27.39 42.32 7.99
CA ASP A 255 27.54 41.00 7.39
C ASP A 255 28.56 40.18 8.21
N GLY A 256 28.05 39.21 8.97
CA GLY A 256 28.81 38.31 9.83
C GLY A 256 29.00 36.92 9.21
N THR A 257 28.83 36.75 7.90
CA THR A 257 28.99 35.44 7.24
C THR A 257 30.41 34.87 7.37
N GLY A 258 31.43 35.72 7.53
CA GLY A 258 32.81 35.34 7.80
C GLY A 258 33.20 35.21 9.28
N ASN A 259 32.23 35.20 10.21
CA ASN A 259 32.50 35.15 11.65
C ASN A 259 33.28 33.87 12.05
N LEU A 260 34.38 34.04 12.78
CA LEU A 260 35.21 32.94 13.31
C LEU A 260 35.18 32.87 14.84
N ASP A 261 34.55 33.83 15.51
CA ASP A 261 34.49 33.90 16.97
C ASP A 261 33.29 33.11 17.49
N SER A 262 33.51 32.32 18.55
CA SER A 262 32.50 31.49 19.21
C SER A 262 32.04 32.08 20.54
N GLY A 263 30.94 31.54 21.09
CA GLY A 263 30.36 32.00 22.35
C GLY A 263 29.65 33.36 22.21
N SER A 264 29.80 34.22 23.20
CA SER A 264 29.24 35.58 23.17
C SER A 264 30.16 36.52 22.40
N ILE A 265 29.68 37.07 21.29
CA ILE A 265 30.44 38.01 20.45
C ILE A 265 29.82 39.39 20.51
N THR A 266 30.66 40.42 20.66
CA THR A 266 30.25 41.83 20.62
C THR A 266 30.79 42.46 19.35
N ILE A 267 29.90 43.05 18.56
CA ILE A 267 30.25 43.64 17.27
C ILE A 267 29.79 45.09 17.24
N THR A 268 30.68 45.96 16.80
CA THR A 268 30.37 47.36 16.51
C THR A 268 30.41 47.59 15.00
N PHE A 269 29.50 48.42 14.50
CA PHE A 269 29.36 48.72 13.08
C PHE A 269 28.92 50.17 12.87
N PRO A 270 29.09 50.75 11.66
CA PRO A 270 28.69 52.13 11.40
C PRO A 270 27.21 52.35 11.73
N ALA A 271 26.91 53.38 12.52
CA ALA A 271 25.57 53.64 13.05
C ALA A 271 24.49 53.63 11.95
N LYS A 272 23.40 52.89 12.21
CA LYS A 272 22.25 52.74 11.32
C LYS A 272 20.98 53.23 12.01
N SER A 273 20.19 54.03 11.29
CA SER A 273 18.84 54.38 11.75
C SER A 273 17.89 53.21 11.50
N ALA A 274 17.30 52.67 12.56
CA ALA A 274 16.46 51.48 12.49
C ALA A 274 15.30 51.57 13.49
N ARG A 275 14.13 51.09 13.05
CA ARG A 275 13.03 50.67 13.94
C ARG A 275 12.83 49.15 13.84
N TYR A 276 12.96 48.61 12.64
CA TYR A 276 12.85 47.19 12.40
C TYR A 276 14.23 46.60 12.14
N VAL A 277 14.49 45.45 12.75
CA VAL A 277 15.76 44.74 12.64
C VAL A 277 15.48 43.28 12.32
N ARG A 278 16.28 42.69 11.43
CA ARG A 278 16.18 41.28 11.09
C ARG A 278 17.55 40.62 11.25
N LEU A 279 17.59 39.53 12.00
CA LEU A 279 18.75 38.63 12.05
C LEU A 279 18.46 37.45 11.14
N LYS A 280 19.36 37.18 10.19
CA LYS A 280 19.34 35.97 9.35
C LYS A 280 20.52 35.09 9.72
N LEU A 281 20.31 33.78 9.78
CA LEU A 281 21.28 32.75 10.14
C LEU A 281 21.38 31.73 9.01
N THR A 282 22.58 31.55 8.46
CA THR A 282 22.80 30.74 7.25
C THR A 282 23.80 29.60 7.50
N GLY A 283 23.71 28.96 8.67
CA GLY A 283 24.63 27.92 9.13
C GLY A 283 25.72 28.44 10.07
N ASN A 284 26.88 27.77 10.07
CA ASN A 284 28.06 28.13 10.87
C ASN A 284 29.37 27.88 10.10
N ASN A 285 30.47 28.44 10.61
CA ASN A 285 31.84 28.31 10.09
C ASN A 285 32.65 27.22 10.84
N GLY A 286 31.99 26.35 11.60
CA GLY A 286 32.61 25.16 12.16
C GLY A 286 33.00 24.15 11.07
N THR A 287 33.84 23.18 11.44
CA THR A 287 34.33 22.13 10.51
C THR A 287 33.61 20.79 10.66
N GLY A 288 32.59 20.72 11.53
CA GLY A 288 31.84 19.50 11.82
C GLY A 288 30.70 19.20 10.84
N ARG A 289 29.99 18.10 11.09
CA ARG A 289 28.79 17.67 10.32
C ARG A 289 27.66 18.70 10.34
N ASP A 290 27.61 19.56 11.34
CA ASP A 290 26.48 20.46 11.59
C ASP A 290 26.68 21.85 10.95
N PHE A 291 27.54 22.01 9.93
CA PHE A 291 27.91 23.33 9.37
C PHE A 291 26.73 24.12 8.74
N LEU A 292 25.63 23.44 8.39
CA LEU A 292 24.39 24.05 7.95
C LEU A 292 23.44 24.39 9.10
N SER A 293 23.77 23.99 10.33
CA SER A 293 22.96 24.23 11.49
C SER A 293 23.12 25.63 12.05
N SER A 294 22.05 26.16 12.62
CA SER A 294 22.06 27.46 13.27
C SER A 294 21.45 27.42 14.67
N TYR A 295 22.23 27.90 15.64
CA TYR A 295 21.90 27.88 17.06
C TYR A 295 22.29 29.20 17.71
N VAL A 296 21.29 29.96 18.14
CA VAL A 296 21.46 31.25 18.83
C VAL A 296 20.65 31.21 20.12
N ASN A 297 21.30 31.61 21.21
CA ASN A 297 20.66 31.74 22.52
C ASN A 297 20.07 33.14 22.66
N GLU A 298 20.82 34.19 22.29
CA GLU A 298 20.33 35.56 22.48
C GLU A 298 20.98 36.57 21.52
N LEU A 299 20.21 37.58 21.10
CA LEU A 299 20.61 38.76 20.36
C LEU A 299 20.30 40.00 21.20
N GLU A 300 21.30 40.84 21.39
CA GLU A 300 21.17 42.14 22.02
C GLU A 300 21.54 43.24 21.03
N LEU A 301 20.83 44.38 21.09
CA LEU A 301 21.06 45.54 20.24
C LEU A 301 21.16 46.80 21.08
N TYR A 302 22.08 47.70 20.72
CA TYR A 302 22.33 48.91 21.48
C TYR A 302 22.37 50.14 20.57
N ALA A 303 21.80 51.24 21.06
CA ALA A 303 21.96 52.55 20.43
C ALA A 303 23.37 53.10 20.65
N VAL A 304 23.78 54.04 19.80
CA VAL A 304 25.04 54.80 19.94
C VAL A 304 25.14 55.39 21.36
N GLY A 305 26.16 54.97 22.12
CA GLY A 305 26.38 55.40 23.50
C GLY A 305 25.38 54.87 24.54
N GLY A 306 24.46 53.99 24.15
CA GLY A 306 23.46 53.38 25.04
C GLY A 306 23.92 52.11 25.73
N THR A 307 23.29 51.79 26.87
CA THR A 307 23.56 50.58 27.68
C THR A 307 22.35 49.67 27.83
N THR A 308 21.20 50.01 27.24
CA THR A 308 19.98 49.20 27.29
C THR A 308 19.90 48.29 26.07
N ASN A 309 19.66 47.00 26.29
CA ASN A 309 19.33 46.06 25.22
C ASN A 309 17.95 46.42 24.62
N LEU A 310 17.97 46.92 23.39
CA LEU A 310 16.78 47.32 22.62
C LEU A 310 16.02 46.14 22.03
N ALA A 311 16.65 44.97 21.88
CA ALA A 311 16.04 43.79 21.28
C ALA A 311 15.10 43.04 22.25
N LEU A 312 15.31 43.21 23.56
CA LEU A 312 14.61 42.48 24.62
C LEU A 312 13.08 42.51 24.43
N ASN A 313 12.47 41.34 24.28
CA ASN A 313 11.04 41.11 24.06
C ASN A 313 10.46 41.84 22.83
N ARG A 314 11.26 42.08 21.79
CA ARG A 314 10.84 42.82 20.58
C ARG A 314 10.60 41.97 19.34
N ALA A 315 10.68 40.64 19.43
CA ALA A 315 10.44 39.78 18.27
C ALA A 315 8.96 39.79 17.85
N ILE A 316 8.73 39.97 16.55
CA ILE A 316 7.39 40.05 15.95
C ILE A 316 7.12 38.93 14.93
N ALA A 317 8.16 38.28 14.43
CA ALA A 317 8.07 37.14 13.52
C ALA A 317 9.40 36.38 13.49
N GLY A 318 9.36 35.13 13.03
CA GLY A 318 10.57 34.35 12.77
C GLY A 318 10.28 33.04 12.04
N ALA A 319 11.36 32.35 11.68
CA ALA A 319 11.33 31.12 10.90
C ALA A 319 10.67 29.92 11.61
N MET A 320 10.72 29.87 12.95
CA MET A 320 10.23 28.75 13.77
C MET A 320 9.32 29.25 14.90
N PRO A 321 8.41 28.42 15.44
CA PRO A 321 7.43 28.85 16.45
C PRO A 321 8.01 29.52 17.71
N ASN A 322 9.25 29.17 18.11
CA ASN A 322 9.90 29.71 19.30
C ASN A 322 10.96 30.79 19.02
N TYR A 323 10.83 31.51 17.90
CA TYR A 323 11.73 32.61 17.50
C TYR A 323 11.96 33.65 18.61
N GLY A 324 10.99 33.85 19.51
CA GLY A 324 11.08 34.82 20.60
C GLY A 324 12.21 34.55 21.60
N ARG A 325 12.70 33.30 21.68
CA ARG A 325 13.82 32.93 22.57
C ARG A 325 15.11 33.67 22.25
N VAL A 326 15.30 34.11 20.99
CA VAL A 326 16.48 34.89 20.60
C VAL A 326 16.54 36.25 21.31
N VAL A 327 15.45 36.72 21.93
CA VAL A 327 15.40 38.05 22.53
C VAL A 327 14.68 38.06 23.89
N ASP A 328 14.62 36.94 24.59
CA ASP A 328 13.83 36.81 25.83
C ASP A 328 14.59 37.22 27.11
N GLY A 329 15.88 37.56 27.03
CA GLY A 329 16.69 37.90 28.21
C GLY A 329 17.27 36.69 28.94
N ASN A 330 17.07 35.47 28.43
CA ASN A 330 17.47 34.23 29.09
C ASN A 330 18.53 33.48 28.27
N PRO A 331 19.82 33.57 28.61
CA PRO A 331 20.89 32.93 27.84
C PRO A 331 20.88 31.40 27.90
N ALA A 332 20.00 30.80 28.72
CA ALA A 332 19.77 29.36 28.80
C ALA A 332 18.71 28.86 27.82
N THR A 333 17.90 29.73 27.21
CA THR A 333 16.98 29.34 26.13
C THR A 333 17.67 29.43 24.78
N GLN A 334 17.11 28.75 23.78
CA GLN A 334 17.64 28.68 22.43
C GLN A 334 16.50 28.56 21.43
N MET A 335 16.62 29.25 20.30
CA MET A 335 15.72 29.08 19.16
C MET A 335 16.00 27.74 18.47
N LYS A 336 15.14 26.75 18.74
CA LYS A 336 15.29 25.39 18.23
C LYS A 336 13.96 24.66 18.04
N SER A 337 13.89 23.73 17.09
CA SER A 337 12.74 22.83 16.95
C SER A 337 12.54 21.99 18.20
N SER A 338 11.28 21.62 18.49
CA SER A 338 10.95 20.73 19.60
C SER A 338 11.57 19.34 19.46
N SER A 339 11.85 18.89 18.23
CA SER A 339 12.55 17.63 17.95
C SER A 339 14.03 17.84 17.61
N GLU A 340 14.53 19.09 17.64
CA GLU A 340 15.86 19.55 17.21
C GLU A 340 16.19 19.35 15.71
N TYR A 341 15.42 18.50 15.02
CA TYR A 341 15.55 18.16 13.60
C TYR A 341 15.45 19.39 12.67
N GLY A 342 14.61 20.37 13.02
CA GLY A 342 14.45 21.59 12.22
C GLY A 342 15.69 22.49 12.17
N ASN A 343 16.66 22.33 13.08
CA ASN A 343 17.84 23.19 13.12
C ASN A 343 18.99 22.71 12.25
N TRP A 344 19.01 21.43 11.86
CA TRP A 344 20.19 20.79 11.26
C TRP A 344 20.56 21.35 9.88
N HIS A 345 19.54 21.72 9.09
CA HIS A 345 19.67 22.17 7.69
C HIS A 345 19.21 23.60 7.46
N ALA A 346 19.12 24.37 8.54
CA ALA A 346 18.63 25.74 8.57
C ALA A 346 19.29 26.65 7.54
N GLY A 347 20.59 26.45 7.27
CA GLY A 347 21.42 27.34 6.46
C GLY A 347 21.01 27.47 5.00
N GLU A 348 20.32 26.47 4.44
CA GLU A 348 19.90 26.46 3.02
C GLU A 348 18.38 26.39 2.82
N SER A 349 17.61 26.34 3.92
CA SER A 349 16.17 26.13 3.86
C SER A 349 15.37 27.44 3.83
N PHE A 350 14.26 27.44 3.10
CA PHE A 350 13.22 28.47 3.14
C PHE A 350 12.08 28.06 4.06
N PHE A 351 11.78 28.89 5.06
CA PHE A 351 10.84 28.52 6.13
C PHE A 351 9.39 28.93 5.83
N LEU A 352 8.51 27.93 5.74
CA LEU A 352 7.06 28.07 5.80
C LEU A 352 6.65 28.22 7.28
N SER A 353 6.76 29.44 7.79
CA SER A 353 6.73 29.72 9.23
C SER A 353 5.34 29.82 9.88
N GLN A 354 4.25 29.63 9.13
CA GLN A 354 2.89 29.78 9.64
C GLN A 354 1.95 28.70 9.13
N ASN A 355 0.96 28.35 9.95
CA ASN A 355 -0.13 27.46 9.58
C ASN A 355 -0.89 27.99 8.36
N ASN A 356 -1.48 27.08 7.59
CA ASN A 356 -2.30 27.37 6.41
C ASN A 356 -1.55 27.95 5.20
N TYR A 357 -0.21 28.04 5.26
CA TYR A 357 0.57 28.46 4.10
C TYR A 357 0.47 27.45 2.97
N LYS A 358 0.32 27.98 1.76
CA LYS A 358 0.29 27.21 0.53
C LYS A 358 1.40 27.66 -0.40
N VAL A 359 1.96 26.72 -1.12
CA VAL A 359 2.92 26.93 -2.19
C VAL A 359 2.34 26.28 -3.43
N TYR A 360 2.15 27.07 -4.49
CA TYR A 360 1.72 26.59 -5.78
C TYR A 360 2.80 26.85 -6.82
N ILE A 361 3.35 25.77 -7.39
CA ILE A 361 4.39 25.80 -8.41
C ILE A 361 3.72 25.49 -9.75
N GLU A 362 3.43 26.54 -10.53
CA GLU A 362 2.71 26.43 -11.81
C GLU A 362 3.48 25.52 -12.80
N ALA A 363 2.75 24.84 -13.69
CA ALA A 363 3.34 24.11 -14.81
C ALA A 363 4.29 25.02 -15.61
N GLY A 364 5.52 24.56 -15.85
CA GLY A 364 6.56 25.37 -16.49
C GLY A 364 7.34 26.30 -15.55
N ALA A 365 7.11 26.24 -14.23
CA ALA A 365 7.98 26.87 -13.23
C ALA A 365 9.05 25.89 -12.71
N VAL A 366 10.25 26.41 -12.42
CA VAL A 366 11.34 25.72 -11.74
C VAL A 366 11.73 26.55 -10.52
N VAL A 367 11.53 25.99 -9.33
CA VAL A 367 11.89 26.62 -8.05
C VAL A 367 13.15 25.97 -7.52
N LYS A 368 14.23 26.74 -7.39
CA LYS A 368 15.53 26.31 -6.87
C LYS A 368 15.60 26.48 -5.36
N GLY A 369 15.89 25.39 -4.64
CA GLY A 369 16.15 25.44 -3.18
C GLY A 369 15.41 24.37 -2.37
N SER A 370 15.18 24.68 -1.09
CA SER A 370 14.57 23.77 -0.11
C SER A 370 13.47 24.47 0.69
N PHE A 371 12.40 23.75 1.04
CA PHE A 371 11.35 24.20 1.95
C PHE A 371 11.46 23.53 3.32
N MET A 372 11.23 24.29 4.38
CA MET A 372 11.18 23.77 5.74
C MET A 372 10.00 24.34 6.53
N GLY A 373 9.44 23.56 7.45
CA GLY A 373 8.43 23.98 8.42
C GLY A 373 8.58 23.17 9.70
N ASP A 374 8.32 23.80 10.84
CA ASP A 374 8.45 23.19 12.16
C ASP A 374 7.21 23.49 13.01
N GLY A 375 6.49 22.44 13.41
CA GLY A 375 5.24 22.54 14.19
C GLY A 375 4.09 23.22 13.45
N VAL A 376 4.19 23.39 12.13
CA VAL A 376 3.17 24.06 11.31
C VAL A 376 2.17 23.06 10.74
N SER A 377 0.91 23.48 10.64
CA SER A 377 -0.21 22.63 10.21
C SER A 377 -0.95 23.22 9.00
N ASN A 378 -1.60 22.35 8.24
CA ASN A 378 -2.33 22.70 7.01
C ASN A 378 -1.43 23.39 5.97
N ILE A 379 -0.16 22.97 5.89
CA ILE A 379 0.73 23.38 4.81
C ILE A 379 0.38 22.61 3.55
N SER A 380 0.36 23.29 2.40
CA SER A 380 0.26 22.60 1.10
C SER A 380 1.34 23.06 0.15
N ILE A 381 2.04 22.12 -0.49
CA ILE A 381 2.99 22.40 -1.58
C ILE A 381 2.50 21.60 -2.79
N GLY A 382 2.07 22.27 -3.85
CA GLY A 382 1.52 21.58 -5.01
C GLY A 382 1.65 22.31 -6.34
N GLY A 383 1.02 21.74 -7.37
CA GLY A 383 1.09 22.22 -8.75
C GLY A 383 1.69 21.17 -9.69
N ARG A 384 2.34 21.62 -10.76
CA ARG A 384 2.97 20.77 -11.80
C ARG A 384 4.36 21.23 -12.23
N GLY A 385 4.90 22.25 -11.56
CA GLY A 385 6.29 22.65 -11.76
C GLY A 385 7.29 21.75 -11.04
N ILE A 386 8.56 22.16 -11.13
CA ILE A 386 9.70 21.42 -10.60
C ILE A 386 10.26 22.15 -9.38
N LEU A 387 10.49 21.41 -8.29
CA LEU A 387 11.40 21.81 -7.21
C LEU A 387 12.77 21.19 -7.50
N ASP A 388 13.77 22.03 -7.66
CA ASP A 388 15.10 21.61 -8.09
C ASP A 388 16.13 21.97 -7.01
N ALA A 389 16.71 20.93 -6.41
CA ALA A 389 17.65 21.04 -5.30
C ALA A 389 19.13 21.04 -5.75
N SER A 390 19.41 21.17 -7.05
CA SER A 390 20.78 21.09 -7.60
C SER A 390 21.72 22.18 -7.08
N GLU A 391 21.18 23.29 -6.55
CA GLU A 391 21.94 24.42 -6.00
C GLU A 391 22.16 24.33 -4.49
N LEU A 392 21.68 23.26 -3.85
CA LEU A 392 21.96 22.95 -2.46
C LEU A 392 23.33 22.28 -2.32
N THR A 393 23.87 22.29 -1.11
CA THR A 393 25.19 21.74 -0.83
C THR A 393 25.20 20.21 -0.90
N HIS A 394 25.95 19.64 -1.85
CA HIS A 394 26.07 18.19 -2.09
C HIS A 394 27.22 17.50 -1.35
N TYR A 395 28.13 18.26 -0.73
CA TYR A 395 29.35 17.76 -0.09
C TYR A 395 29.54 18.33 1.33
N PRO A 396 30.25 17.62 2.22
CA PRO A 396 30.88 16.31 1.99
C PRO A 396 29.88 15.15 2.08
N THR A 397 29.98 14.19 1.16
CA THR A 397 29.18 12.95 1.19
C THR A 397 29.64 11.98 2.28
N THR A 398 30.82 12.20 2.86
CA THR A 398 31.41 11.36 3.93
C THR A 398 30.88 11.68 5.32
N LEU A 399 30.20 12.82 5.50
CA LEU A 399 29.57 13.19 6.76
C LEU A 399 28.06 13.00 6.60
N ALA A 400 27.57 11.86 7.09
CA ALA A 400 26.14 11.55 7.10
C ALA A 400 25.34 12.71 7.71
N GLU A 401 24.19 13.01 7.10
CA GLU A 401 23.21 14.01 7.59
C GLU A 401 23.75 15.46 7.70
N SER A 402 24.77 15.83 6.92
CA SER A 402 25.33 17.20 6.90
C SER A 402 24.77 18.11 5.80
N ARG A 403 23.86 17.59 4.97
CA ARG A 403 23.33 18.23 3.75
C ARG A 403 21.82 18.42 3.86
N ALA A 404 21.29 19.51 3.30
CA ALA A 404 19.86 19.81 3.36
C ALA A 404 19.04 18.99 2.35
N GLY A 405 17.90 18.44 2.76
CA GLY A 405 16.97 17.85 1.80
C GLY A 405 16.08 18.88 1.08
N ALA A 406 15.16 18.41 0.23
CA ALA A 406 14.32 19.30 -0.57
C ALA A 406 13.10 19.86 0.19
N ILE A 407 12.38 19.03 0.96
CA ILE A 407 11.21 19.46 1.74
C ILE A 407 11.21 18.82 3.12
N TRP A 408 11.18 19.66 4.16
CA TRP A 408 11.25 19.25 5.57
C TRP A 408 10.11 19.83 6.38
N LEU A 409 9.02 19.09 6.54
CA LEU A 409 7.88 19.49 7.37
C LEU A 409 7.87 18.64 8.64
N ILE A 410 8.40 19.18 9.72
CA ILE A 410 8.60 18.46 10.97
C ILE A 410 7.48 18.82 11.94
N GLY A 411 6.75 17.83 12.42
CA GLY A 411 5.60 18.05 13.30
C GLY A 411 4.39 18.69 12.61
N GLY A 412 3.36 18.95 13.40
CA GLY A 412 2.10 19.53 12.93
C GLY A 412 1.15 18.50 12.33
N SER A 413 0.03 18.98 11.76
CA SER A 413 -0.99 18.12 11.17
C SER A 413 -1.48 18.58 9.81
N ASP A 414 -2.03 17.63 9.04
CA ASP A 414 -2.73 17.89 7.78
C ASP A 414 -1.86 18.59 6.72
N ASN A 415 -0.56 18.30 6.74
CA ASN A 415 0.41 18.81 5.77
C ASN A 415 0.40 17.96 4.50
N LYS A 416 0.46 18.61 3.34
CA LYS A 416 0.24 17.97 2.03
C LYS A 416 1.28 18.39 0.98
N ILE A 417 1.83 17.43 0.26
CA ILE A 417 2.62 17.66 -0.96
C ILE A 417 1.95 16.94 -2.12
N GLU A 418 1.68 17.64 -3.23
CA GLU A 418 0.96 17.03 -4.36
C GLU A 418 1.44 17.48 -5.75
N GLY A 419 1.68 16.51 -6.64
CA GLY A 419 1.75 16.74 -8.10
C GLY A 419 3.07 17.28 -8.66
N ILE A 420 3.95 17.83 -7.81
CA ILE A 420 5.23 18.39 -8.23
C ILE A 420 6.26 17.31 -8.61
N THR A 421 7.27 17.70 -9.38
CA THR A 421 8.49 16.90 -9.59
C THR A 421 9.63 17.47 -8.76
N ILE A 422 10.41 16.61 -8.10
CA ILE A 422 11.58 17.00 -7.30
C ILE A 422 12.85 16.38 -7.90
N LEU A 423 13.86 17.20 -8.14
CA LEU A 423 15.13 16.80 -8.77
C LEU A 423 16.31 17.09 -7.86
N ASP A 424 17.30 16.18 -7.90
CA ASP A 424 18.68 16.41 -7.43
C ASP A 424 18.78 16.82 -5.94
N SER A 425 17.99 16.15 -5.09
CA SER A 425 18.10 16.35 -3.64
C SER A 425 19.45 15.81 -3.16
N PRO A 426 20.26 16.59 -2.42
CA PRO A 426 21.55 16.12 -1.93
C PRO A 426 21.42 15.26 -0.68
N MET A 427 20.23 15.14 -0.11
CA MET A 427 19.91 14.36 1.09
C MET A 427 18.41 13.97 1.04
N TRP A 428 17.82 13.46 2.13
CA TRP A 428 16.43 13.02 2.19
C TRP A 428 15.46 14.00 1.53
N THR A 429 14.72 13.53 0.53
CA THR A 429 13.98 14.41 -0.38
C THR A 429 12.77 15.03 0.30
N ILE A 430 11.88 14.22 0.86
CA ILE A 430 10.70 14.67 1.60
C ILE A 430 10.73 14.08 3.00
N VAL A 431 10.72 14.96 4.00
CA VAL A 431 10.66 14.57 5.41
C VAL A 431 9.38 15.12 6.03
N MET A 432 8.50 14.22 6.49
CA MET A 432 7.27 14.53 7.22
C MET A 432 7.25 13.86 8.59
N ASN A 433 8.37 13.89 9.31
CA ASN A 433 8.49 13.22 10.60
C ASN A 433 7.64 13.90 11.69
N PHE A 434 7.26 13.13 12.72
CA PHE A 434 6.46 13.60 13.87
C PHE A 434 5.08 14.19 13.50
N SER A 435 4.54 13.84 12.33
CA SER A 435 3.35 14.47 11.77
C SER A 435 2.08 13.64 11.99
N GLU A 436 0.94 14.33 12.06
CA GLU A 436 -0.38 13.71 12.12
C GLU A 436 -1.15 13.96 10.80
N ARG A 437 -1.60 12.88 10.15
CA ARG A 437 -2.23 12.90 8.81
C ARG A 437 -1.40 13.58 7.70
N PRO A 438 -0.09 13.29 7.57
CA PRO A 438 0.69 13.77 6.42
C PRO A 438 0.20 13.12 5.11
N VAL A 439 0.22 13.87 4.01
CA VAL A 439 -0.17 13.37 2.68
C VAL A 439 0.88 13.72 1.62
N VAL A 440 1.39 12.71 0.91
CA VAL A 440 2.18 12.89 -0.32
C VAL A 440 1.47 12.20 -1.47
N ARG A 441 1.11 12.94 -2.52
CA ARG A 441 0.31 12.41 -3.64
C ARG A 441 0.87 12.81 -4.99
N ASN A 442 0.94 11.90 -5.97
CA ASN A 442 1.24 12.25 -7.36
C ASN A 442 2.60 12.96 -7.57
N VAL A 443 3.55 12.80 -6.64
CA VAL A 443 4.89 13.40 -6.69
C VAL A 443 5.85 12.50 -7.47
N ASN A 444 6.76 13.09 -8.24
CA ASN A 444 7.84 12.37 -8.91
C ASN A 444 9.19 12.79 -8.33
N ILE A 445 10.04 11.84 -7.92
CA ILE A 445 11.34 12.11 -7.29
C ILE A 445 12.45 11.45 -8.11
N PHE A 446 13.51 12.22 -8.36
CA PHE A 446 14.78 11.74 -8.93
C PHE A 446 15.93 12.14 -8.00
N GLY A 447 16.43 11.17 -7.23
CA GLY A 447 17.59 11.30 -6.36
C GLY A 447 18.79 10.56 -6.93
N SER A 448 19.95 11.21 -6.99
CA SER A 448 21.17 10.64 -7.60
C SER A 448 22.39 10.62 -6.68
N THR A 449 22.25 11.10 -5.45
CA THR A 449 23.37 11.27 -4.52
C THR A 449 23.12 10.44 -3.26
N ILE A 450 24.15 9.80 -2.71
CA ILE A 450 24.02 9.00 -1.47
C ILE A 450 23.17 9.71 -0.40
N ASN A 451 22.27 8.99 0.27
CA ASN A 451 21.26 9.50 1.21
C ASN A 451 20.19 10.41 0.60
N ALA A 452 19.98 10.38 -0.72
CA ALA A 452 18.85 11.05 -1.37
C ALA A 452 17.57 10.24 -1.26
N ASP A 453 17.24 9.77 -0.06
CA ASP A 453 16.02 9.00 0.23
C ASP A 453 14.78 9.69 -0.34
N GLY A 454 13.73 8.92 -0.60
CA GLY A 454 12.45 9.42 -1.08
C GLY A 454 11.68 10.12 0.03
N ILE A 455 10.76 9.39 0.68
CA ILE A 455 9.78 9.96 1.61
C ILE A 455 9.95 9.36 3.00
N HIS A 456 10.17 10.21 4.00
CA HIS A 456 10.24 9.87 5.42
C HIS A 456 8.94 10.21 6.15
N MET A 457 8.40 9.24 6.90
CA MET A 457 7.24 9.39 7.81
C MET A 457 7.53 8.83 9.21
N SER A 458 8.75 9.01 9.70
CA SER A 458 9.18 8.55 11.02
C SER A 458 8.38 9.23 12.14
N ALA A 459 8.00 8.48 13.18
CA ALA A 459 7.18 8.97 14.29
C ALA A 459 5.86 9.66 13.88
N SER A 460 5.31 9.30 12.72
CA SER A 460 4.10 9.92 12.18
C SER A 460 2.93 8.94 12.17
N SER A 461 1.72 9.48 12.17
CA SER A 461 0.49 8.69 12.23
C SER A 461 -0.57 9.13 11.24
N ASN A 462 -1.41 8.17 10.82
CA ASN A 462 -2.54 8.37 9.91
C ASN A 462 -2.13 8.96 8.55
N GLY A 463 -0.90 8.68 8.10
CA GLY A 463 -0.32 9.22 6.88
C GLY A 463 -0.69 8.45 5.62
N LEU A 464 -0.58 9.13 4.47
CA LEU A 464 -0.86 8.59 3.15
C LEU A 464 0.20 9.00 2.12
N VAL A 465 0.82 8.01 1.48
CA VAL A 465 1.62 8.19 0.27
C VAL A 465 0.96 7.46 -0.88
N GLU A 466 0.61 8.15 -1.96
CA GLU A 466 0.00 7.50 -3.13
C GLU A 466 0.30 8.14 -4.49
N GLY A 467 0.30 7.33 -5.56
CA GLY A 467 0.47 7.84 -6.92
C GLY A 467 1.88 8.35 -7.22
N VAL A 468 2.88 8.03 -6.40
CA VAL A 468 4.23 8.59 -6.54
C VAL A 468 5.08 7.75 -7.50
N PHE A 469 6.05 8.42 -8.12
CA PHE A 469 7.20 7.79 -8.75
C PHE A 469 8.46 8.18 -8.00
N ILE A 470 9.27 7.22 -7.58
CA ILE A 470 10.58 7.52 -6.96
C ILE A 470 11.64 6.70 -7.67
N ARG A 471 12.66 7.38 -8.17
CA ARG A 471 13.94 6.78 -8.53
C ARG A 471 15.01 7.40 -7.64
N SER A 472 15.62 6.60 -6.79
CA SER A 472 16.63 7.05 -5.85
C SER A 472 17.70 5.99 -5.62
N ASN A 473 18.90 6.41 -5.26
CA ASN A 473 20.01 5.57 -4.84
C ASN A 473 20.07 5.37 -3.30
N ASP A 474 18.96 5.60 -2.63
CA ASP A 474 18.77 5.26 -1.23
C ASP A 474 17.28 4.94 -0.99
N ASP A 475 16.90 4.81 0.27
CA ASP A 475 15.60 4.32 0.68
C ASP A 475 14.43 5.12 0.09
N ASN A 476 13.52 4.46 -0.63
CA ASN A 476 12.41 5.17 -1.30
C ASN A 476 11.32 5.61 -0.31
N VAL A 477 11.00 4.77 0.68
CA VAL A 477 10.02 5.05 1.74
C VAL A 477 10.58 4.62 3.09
N VAL A 478 10.53 5.53 4.07
CA VAL A 478 11.22 5.35 5.37
C VAL A 478 10.33 5.64 6.57
N MET A 479 10.42 4.78 7.60
CA MET A 479 9.87 5.01 8.94
C MET A 479 10.82 4.52 10.04
N TYR A 480 11.50 5.44 10.72
CA TYR A 480 12.43 5.17 11.81
C TYR A 480 11.78 5.26 13.20
N HIS A 481 12.35 4.53 14.17
CA HIS A 481 12.03 4.58 15.60
C HIS A 481 12.56 5.87 16.24
N TYR A 482 12.03 7.02 15.81
CA TYR A 482 12.25 8.34 16.42
C TYR A 482 11.18 8.70 17.46
N GLY A 483 10.08 7.96 17.43
CA GLY A 483 8.90 8.07 18.28
C GLY A 483 7.85 7.07 17.76
N PRO A 484 6.73 6.86 18.48
CA PRO A 484 5.70 5.93 18.04
C PRO A 484 5.09 6.41 16.72
N GLY A 485 4.79 5.47 15.82
CA GLY A 485 4.15 5.76 14.54
C GLY A 485 3.16 4.67 14.15
N SER A 486 1.99 5.03 13.62
CA SER A 486 0.98 4.03 13.27
C SER A 486 -0.04 4.47 12.22
N HIS A 487 -0.73 3.51 11.61
CA HIS A 487 -1.82 3.76 10.66
C HIS A 487 -1.37 4.49 9.39
N ASN A 488 -0.16 4.20 8.91
CA ASN A 488 0.37 4.81 7.68
C ASN A 488 0.15 3.89 6.48
N ILE A 489 -0.27 4.49 5.36
CA ILE A 489 -0.60 3.78 4.12
C ILE A 489 0.30 4.26 2.98
N PHE A 490 0.95 3.32 2.31
CA PHE A 490 1.72 3.53 1.09
C PHE A 490 1.06 2.74 -0.03
N ARG A 491 0.59 3.40 -1.10
CA ARG A 491 -0.15 2.68 -2.15
C ARG A 491 -0.04 3.24 -3.56
N ASN A 492 -0.47 2.45 -4.55
CA ASN A 492 -0.67 2.90 -5.94
C ASN A 492 0.56 3.63 -6.50
N SER A 493 1.76 3.12 -6.26
CA SER A 493 3.02 3.85 -6.52
C SER A 493 4.03 2.96 -7.23
N VAL A 494 4.98 3.60 -7.92
CA VAL A 494 6.02 2.92 -8.70
C VAL A 494 7.39 3.36 -8.20
N PHE A 495 8.24 2.40 -7.87
CA PHE A 495 9.52 2.64 -7.23
C PHE A 495 10.67 2.03 -8.01
N TRP A 496 11.81 2.72 -8.03
CA TRP A 496 13.08 2.25 -8.59
C TRP A 496 14.19 2.59 -7.59
N GLY A 497 14.66 1.58 -6.86
CA GLY A 497 15.84 1.69 -6.02
C GLY A 497 17.09 1.42 -6.83
N ASP A 498 17.83 2.46 -7.18
CA ASP A 498 19.17 2.28 -7.75
C ASP A 498 20.14 1.69 -6.71
N ASP A 499 19.87 1.85 -5.41
CA ASP A 499 20.58 1.26 -4.27
C ASP A 499 19.69 1.21 -3.01
N ALA A 500 20.09 0.45 -1.99
CA ALA A 500 19.43 0.29 -0.68
C ALA A 500 18.03 -0.35 -0.75
N HIS A 501 16.99 0.25 -0.14
CA HIS A 501 15.69 -0.38 0.04
C HIS A 501 14.56 0.37 -0.70
N ILE A 502 13.47 -0.32 -0.99
CA ILE A 502 12.24 0.35 -1.45
C ILE A 502 11.42 0.81 -0.24
N VAL A 503 11.14 -0.11 0.67
CA VAL A 503 10.45 0.17 1.93
C VAL A 503 11.36 -0.22 3.08
N LEU A 504 11.76 0.77 3.88
CA LEU A 504 12.51 0.59 5.12
C LEU A 504 11.69 1.07 6.32
N ILE A 505 11.27 0.13 7.16
CA ILE A 505 10.58 0.43 8.42
C ILE A 505 11.38 -0.19 9.56
N GLY A 506 11.82 0.63 10.50
CA GLY A 506 12.77 0.25 11.55
C GLY A 506 13.99 1.17 11.55
N LEU A 507 15.11 0.77 12.15
CA LEU A 507 16.21 1.68 12.52
C LEU A 507 15.80 2.77 13.52
N GLY A 508 16.79 3.44 14.10
CA GLY A 508 16.57 4.36 15.22
C GLY A 508 16.35 3.60 16.54
N THR A 509 16.58 4.29 17.65
CA THR A 509 16.63 3.67 18.99
C THR A 509 15.94 4.52 20.06
N ALA A 510 15.06 5.45 19.66
CA ALA A 510 14.27 6.19 20.64
C ALA A 510 13.44 5.19 21.47
N ALA A 511 13.38 5.41 22.79
CA ALA A 511 12.63 4.53 23.67
C ALA A 511 11.13 4.69 23.45
N ASN A 512 10.38 3.58 23.53
CA ASN A 512 8.93 3.53 23.35
C ASN A 512 8.47 4.05 21.98
N ALA A 513 9.23 3.73 20.94
CA ALA A 513 9.01 4.21 19.58
C ALA A 513 8.43 3.12 18.66
N ASP A 514 7.60 2.24 19.18
CA ASP A 514 6.99 1.14 18.42
C ASP A 514 6.26 1.63 17.15
N ILE A 515 6.32 0.82 16.10
CA ILE A 515 5.65 1.09 14.82
C ILE A 515 4.56 0.03 14.60
N SER A 516 3.32 0.45 14.31
CA SER A 516 2.23 -0.50 14.07
C SER A 516 1.25 -0.10 12.98
N ASP A 517 0.46 -1.06 12.51
CA ASP A 517 -0.71 -0.81 11.64
C ASP A 517 -0.29 -0.15 10.31
N ILE A 518 0.66 -0.79 9.62
CA ILE A 518 1.22 -0.28 8.37
C ILE A 518 0.65 -1.05 7.19
N THR A 519 0.21 -0.34 6.15
CA THR A 519 -0.25 -0.94 4.90
C THR A 519 0.60 -0.45 3.74
N VAL A 520 1.26 -1.37 3.04
CA VAL A 520 1.94 -1.15 1.77
C VAL A 520 1.19 -1.95 0.72
N ARG A 521 0.56 -1.30 -0.26
CA ARG A 521 -0.27 -2.03 -1.22
C ARG A 521 -0.27 -1.51 -2.65
N ASN A 522 -0.45 -2.39 -3.62
CA ASN A 522 -0.51 -2.03 -5.03
C ASN A 522 0.74 -1.22 -5.46
N ILE A 523 1.90 -1.85 -5.31
CA ILE A 523 3.21 -1.25 -5.60
C ILE A 523 3.87 -2.00 -6.75
N ASP A 524 4.43 -1.24 -7.69
CA ASP A 524 5.33 -1.78 -8.71
C ASP A 524 6.77 -1.39 -8.40
N VAL A 525 7.65 -2.39 -8.30
CA VAL A 525 9.08 -2.21 -8.03
C VAL A 525 9.84 -2.53 -9.30
N LEU A 526 10.42 -1.50 -9.90
CA LEU A 526 11.09 -1.60 -11.19
C LEU A 526 12.52 -2.10 -11.07
N ALA A 527 13.19 -1.85 -9.95
CA ALA A 527 14.51 -2.34 -9.62
C ALA A 527 14.80 -2.07 -8.13
N GLN A 528 15.74 -2.83 -7.59
CA GLN A 528 16.38 -2.65 -6.29
C GLN A 528 17.76 -3.33 -6.36
N GLN A 529 18.74 -2.83 -5.62
CA GLN A 529 19.97 -3.57 -5.28
C GLN A 529 20.45 -3.15 -3.88
N GLY A 530 20.98 -4.10 -3.12
CA GLY A 530 21.54 -3.83 -1.79
C GLY A 530 22.93 -3.22 -1.86
N VAL A 531 23.39 -2.64 -0.75
CA VAL A 531 24.67 -1.93 -0.67
C VAL A 531 25.42 -2.23 0.63
N TYR A 532 26.69 -1.86 0.68
CA TYR A 532 27.57 -1.89 1.86
C TYR A 532 27.79 -3.29 2.48
N ASP A 533 26.80 -3.82 3.20
CA ASP A 533 26.76 -5.18 3.72
C ASP A 533 25.46 -5.82 3.21
N LEU A 534 25.58 -6.60 2.14
CA LEU A 534 24.44 -7.24 1.47
C LEU A 534 23.64 -8.17 2.40
N GLY A 535 24.24 -8.63 3.50
CA GLY A 535 23.55 -9.40 4.51
C GLY A 535 22.64 -8.56 5.39
N LYS A 536 22.86 -7.24 5.48
CA LYS A 536 22.17 -6.29 6.38
C LYS A 536 21.41 -5.15 5.70
N PHE A 537 21.94 -4.53 4.65
CA PHE A 537 21.36 -3.36 3.99
C PHE A 537 20.83 -3.74 2.60
N ASN A 538 19.81 -4.60 2.62
CA ASN A 538 19.21 -5.17 1.42
C ASN A 538 17.74 -5.55 1.67
N GLY A 539 16.97 -5.66 0.60
CA GLY A 539 15.56 -6.03 0.60
C GLY A 539 14.68 -4.94 0.01
N VAL A 540 13.82 -5.31 -0.94
CA VAL A 540 12.72 -4.45 -1.38
C VAL A 540 11.82 -4.07 -0.20
N MET A 541 11.42 -5.05 0.60
CA MET A 541 10.62 -4.85 1.82
C MET A 541 11.45 -5.18 3.06
N LYS A 542 11.78 -4.17 3.86
CA LYS A 542 12.64 -4.29 5.03
C LYS A 542 11.93 -3.88 6.32
N LEU A 543 11.79 -4.83 7.26
CA LEU A 543 11.38 -4.56 8.65
C LEU A 543 12.55 -4.81 9.59
N TRP A 544 12.94 -3.80 10.37
CA TRP A 544 14.16 -3.85 11.18
C TRP A 544 14.07 -3.08 12.50
N PRO A 545 13.36 -3.58 13.52
CA PRO A 545 13.33 -2.92 14.81
C PRO A 545 14.69 -2.91 15.50
N ASN A 546 14.95 -1.82 16.23
CA ASN A 546 16.18 -1.58 16.99
C ASN A 546 15.88 -0.96 18.36
N GLY A 547 16.83 -1.01 19.29
CA GLY A 547 16.73 -0.31 20.57
C GLY A 547 15.61 -0.82 21.49
N GLY A 548 15.23 -2.09 21.38
CA GLY A 548 14.15 -2.68 22.18
C GLY A 548 12.73 -2.33 21.72
N ASN A 549 12.57 -1.68 20.56
CA ASN A 549 11.25 -1.38 19.98
C ASN A 549 10.69 -2.59 19.22
N GLU A 550 9.39 -2.57 18.92
CA GLU A 550 8.74 -3.56 18.06
C GLU A 550 8.08 -2.96 16.82
N ILE A 551 7.89 -3.82 15.81
CA ILE A 551 7.08 -3.55 14.63
C ILE A 551 5.96 -4.59 14.57
N ARG A 552 4.69 -4.18 14.44
CA ARG A 552 3.56 -5.12 14.39
C ARG A 552 2.42 -4.71 13.44
N ASN A 553 1.57 -5.66 13.05
CA ASN A 553 0.41 -5.42 12.18
C ASN A 553 0.81 -4.76 10.85
N VAL A 554 1.61 -5.46 10.05
CA VAL A 554 2.11 -4.95 8.76
C VAL A 554 1.54 -5.77 7.62
N LEU A 555 0.85 -5.09 6.69
CA LEU A 555 0.33 -5.68 5.45
C LEU A 555 1.15 -5.21 4.26
N PHE A 556 1.76 -6.16 3.54
CA PHE A 556 2.26 -6.00 2.18
C PHE A 556 1.31 -6.72 1.23
N GLN A 557 0.63 -6.00 0.34
CA GLN A 557 -0.41 -6.55 -0.54
C GLN A 557 -0.25 -6.10 -2.00
N ASP A 558 -0.40 -7.01 -2.96
CA ASP A 558 -0.34 -6.69 -4.39
C ASP A 558 0.97 -5.96 -4.76
N ILE A 559 2.11 -6.61 -4.48
CA ILE A 559 3.46 -6.06 -4.74
C ILE A 559 4.06 -6.81 -5.92
N ARG A 560 4.40 -6.09 -6.99
CA ARG A 560 4.92 -6.66 -8.23
C ARG A 560 6.35 -6.18 -8.44
N ILE A 561 7.28 -7.12 -8.53
CA ILE A 561 8.71 -6.86 -8.52
C ILE A 561 9.28 -7.37 -9.83
N GLU A 562 9.77 -6.42 -10.63
CA GLU A 562 10.44 -6.70 -11.89
C GLU A 562 11.78 -7.40 -11.69
N SER A 563 12.33 -7.94 -12.76
CA SER A 563 13.68 -8.50 -12.73
C SER A 563 14.71 -7.45 -12.30
N PHE A 564 15.53 -7.79 -11.31
CA PHE A 564 16.58 -6.92 -10.80
C PHE A 564 17.71 -6.73 -11.81
N ARG A 565 18.38 -5.59 -11.73
CA ARG A 565 19.61 -5.30 -12.46
C ARG A 565 20.72 -6.27 -12.08
N ASN A 566 20.97 -6.36 -10.78
CA ASN A 566 22.03 -7.16 -10.18
C ASN A 566 21.41 -8.13 -9.17
N PRO A 567 20.78 -9.23 -9.62
CA PRO A 567 20.04 -10.11 -8.73
C PRO A 567 20.92 -10.68 -7.60
N SER A 568 22.20 -10.96 -7.85
CA SER A 568 23.15 -11.43 -6.82
C SER A 568 23.39 -10.45 -5.66
N GLU A 569 22.96 -9.19 -5.80
CA GLU A 569 23.04 -8.15 -4.78
C GLU A 569 21.65 -7.70 -4.31
N SER A 570 20.58 -8.33 -4.79
CA SER A 570 19.20 -7.89 -4.57
C SER A 570 18.41 -8.94 -3.78
N MET A 571 17.39 -8.49 -3.06
CA MET A 571 16.58 -9.35 -2.19
C MET A 571 15.13 -8.87 -2.16
N ILE A 572 14.17 -9.80 -2.07
CA ILE A 572 12.74 -9.46 -2.07
C ILE A 572 12.32 -8.91 -0.71
N PHE A 573 12.68 -9.57 0.39
CA PHE A 573 12.41 -9.02 1.72
C PHE A 573 13.40 -9.47 2.78
N GLN A 574 13.48 -8.66 3.84
CA GLN A 574 14.20 -9.00 5.06
C GLN A 574 13.43 -8.55 6.30
N LEU A 575 13.08 -9.49 7.16
CA LEU A 575 12.45 -9.27 8.47
C LEU A 575 13.45 -9.71 9.53
N ARG A 576 14.03 -8.76 10.29
CA ARG A 576 15.08 -9.12 11.25
C ARG A 576 15.06 -8.25 12.50
N THR A 577 15.44 -8.82 13.64
CA THR A 577 15.47 -8.10 14.92
C THR A 577 16.87 -7.87 15.50
N ASP A 578 17.93 -8.40 14.89
CA ASP A 578 19.29 -8.18 15.37
C ASP A 578 19.80 -6.77 15.03
N GLU A 579 20.59 -6.18 15.91
CA GLU A 579 21.05 -4.79 15.81
C GLU A 579 21.75 -4.45 14.48
N ARG A 580 21.59 -3.19 14.03
CA ARG A 580 22.27 -2.69 12.81
C ARG A 580 23.76 -2.61 13.08
N PHE A 581 24.17 -1.95 14.15
CA PHE A 581 25.55 -1.93 14.63
C PHE A 581 25.69 -2.42 16.08
N PRO A 582 26.85 -3.00 16.45
CA PRO A 582 27.10 -3.41 17.84
C PRO A 582 26.87 -2.29 18.85
N GLY A 583 26.00 -2.52 19.82
CA GLY A 583 25.71 -1.58 20.92
C GLY A 583 24.47 -0.71 20.72
N GLU A 584 23.79 -0.78 19.56
CA GLU A 584 22.50 -0.11 19.35
C GLU A 584 21.34 -0.86 20.02
N GLY A 585 21.52 -2.16 20.27
CA GLY A 585 20.50 -3.01 20.85
C GLY A 585 19.56 -3.60 19.80
N ASN A 586 19.25 -4.88 19.98
CA ASN A 586 18.29 -5.61 19.15
C ASN A 586 16.88 -4.99 19.28
N GLY A 587 16.07 -5.13 18.24
CA GLY A 587 14.63 -4.94 18.34
C GLY A 587 13.99 -5.99 19.25
N ALA A 588 12.88 -5.64 19.90
CA ALA A 588 12.13 -6.57 20.74
C ALA A 588 11.33 -7.59 19.92
N ALA A 589 10.62 -7.16 18.87
CA ALA A 589 9.84 -8.09 18.06
C ALA A 589 9.45 -7.56 16.68
N ILE A 590 9.23 -8.49 15.75
CA ILE A 590 8.38 -8.29 14.56
C ILE A 590 7.19 -9.25 14.69
N LYS A 591 5.95 -8.76 14.64
CA LYS A 591 4.74 -9.58 14.83
C LYS A 591 3.66 -9.27 13.81
N ASP A 592 2.85 -10.27 13.46
CA ASP A 592 1.61 -10.08 12.70
C ASP A 592 1.88 -9.39 11.34
N VAL A 593 2.67 -10.07 10.51
CA VAL A 593 3.05 -9.60 9.17
C VAL A 593 2.34 -10.44 8.13
N THR A 594 1.65 -9.80 7.19
CA THR A 594 1.01 -10.45 6.05
C THR A 594 1.69 -10.01 4.75
N LEU A 595 2.13 -10.99 3.95
CA LEU A 595 2.59 -10.83 2.59
C LEU A 595 1.55 -11.50 1.69
N GLU A 596 0.74 -10.72 0.99
CA GLU A 596 -0.37 -11.20 0.16
C GLU A 596 -0.21 -10.75 -1.30
N ASN A 597 -0.38 -11.68 -2.24
CA ASN A 597 -0.27 -11.41 -3.68
C ASN A 597 1.05 -10.70 -4.05
N ILE A 598 2.17 -11.32 -3.68
CA ILE A 598 3.50 -10.84 -4.05
C ILE A 598 3.91 -11.56 -5.34
N ASP A 599 4.35 -10.82 -6.35
CA ASP A 599 4.85 -11.38 -7.60
C ASP A 599 6.28 -10.91 -7.82
N TYR A 600 7.22 -11.84 -7.93
CA TYR A 600 8.56 -11.56 -8.42
C TYR A 600 8.78 -12.23 -9.78
N TYR A 601 9.02 -11.42 -10.81
CA TYR A 601 9.16 -11.87 -12.20
C TYR A 601 10.58 -12.30 -12.57
N GLY A 602 11.58 -11.97 -11.74
CA GLY A 602 12.98 -12.31 -11.96
C GLY A 602 13.42 -13.67 -11.40
N GLY A 603 14.73 -13.85 -11.31
CA GLY A 603 15.38 -14.99 -10.67
C GLY A 603 16.87 -14.73 -10.42
N GLY A 604 17.51 -15.60 -9.65
CA GLY A 604 18.95 -15.51 -9.32
C GLY A 604 19.28 -14.56 -8.17
N GLU A 605 18.27 -14.10 -7.45
CA GLU A 605 18.40 -13.15 -6.35
C GLU A 605 18.86 -13.77 -5.03
N MET A 606 19.37 -12.94 -4.12
CA MET A 606 19.77 -13.40 -2.78
C MET A 606 18.56 -13.94 -2.00
N GLN A 607 18.83 -14.91 -1.14
CA GLN A 607 17.81 -15.52 -0.28
C GLN A 607 17.20 -14.47 0.66
N SER A 608 15.86 -14.30 0.59
CA SER A 608 15.10 -13.46 1.52
C SER A 608 15.22 -13.99 2.95
N LEU A 609 15.10 -13.14 3.96
CA LEU A 609 15.44 -13.53 5.34
C LEU A 609 14.32 -13.20 6.35
N ILE A 610 13.99 -14.17 7.21
CA ILE A 610 13.21 -13.98 8.43
C ILE A 610 14.08 -14.41 9.61
N LYS A 611 14.44 -13.47 10.50
CA LYS A 611 15.40 -13.71 11.58
C LYS A 611 15.01 -13.09 12.92
N GLY A 612 14.88 -13.93 13.94
CA GLY A 612 14.79 -13.50 15.35
C GLY A 612 16.13 -13.67 16.08
N ALA A 613 16.66 -12.59 16.66
CA ALA A 613 17.98 -12.59 17.30
C ALA A 613 18.08 -13.42 18.59
N SER A 614 17.02 -13.49 19.40
CA SER A 614 17.00 -14.19 20.70
C SER A 614 15.56 -14.50 21.18
N GLY A 615 15.39 -15.21 22.29
CA GLY A 615 14.06 -15.49 22.86
C GLY A 615 13.28 -14.24 23.29
N THR A 616 13.95 -13.10 23.47
CA THR A 616 13.36 -11.78 23.76
C THR A 616 13.44 -10.81 22.57
N SER A 617 13.88 -11.31 21.41
CA SER A 617 14.06 -10.57 20.16
C SER A 617 13.66 -11.49 19.01
N TYR A 618 12.36 -11.54 18.72
CA TYR A 618 11.77 -12.64 17.94
C TYR A 618 10.91 -12.15 16.77
N VAL A 619 10.67 -13.03 15.80
CA VAL A 619 9.69 -12.82 14.73
C VAL A 619 8.56 -13.83 14.89
N LYS A 620 7.30 -13.39 14.88
CA LYS A 620 6.15 -14.27 15.07
C LYS A 620 5.00 -13.92 14.15
N ASN A 621 4.24 -14.92 13.71
CA ASN A 621 3.02 -14.78 12.92
C ASN A 621 3.27 -14.04 11.59
N VAL A 622 3.96 -14.73 10.68
CA VAL A 622 4.19 -14.24 9.31
C VAL A 622 3.34 -15.08 8.35
N GLN A 623 2.34 -14.45 7.76
CA GLN A 623 1.42 -15.06 6.80
C GLN A 623 1.89 -14.73 5.37
N ILE A 624 2.18 -15.75 4.57
CA ILE A 624 2.62 -15.60 3.17
C ILE A 624 1.56 -16.25 2.27
N THR A 625 0.74 -15.43 1.64
CA THR A 625 -0.41 -15.84 0.82
C THR A 625 -0.20 -15.42 -0.62
N ASN A 626 -0.39 -16.34 -1.57
CA ASN A 626 -0.31 -16.07 -3.01
C ASN A 626 1.01 -15.41 -3.47
N TYR A 627 2.12 -15.72 -2.83
CA TYR A 627 3.43 -15.29 -3.30
C TYR A 627 3.86 -16.14 -4.51
N LYS A 628 4.22 -15.51 -5.63
CA LYS A 628 4.81 -16.17 -6.81
C LYS A 628 6.25 -15.72 -7.07
N ARG A 629 7.08 -16.66 -7.52
CA ARG A 629 8.42 -16.40 -8.06
C ARG A 629 8.54 -17.06 -9.43
N GLY A 630 8.89 -16.29 -10.45
CA GLY A 630 8.97 -16.78 -11.84
C GLY A 630 7.66 -17.39 -12.33
N GLY A 631 6.52 -16.87 -11.87
CA GLY A 631 5.17 -17.36 -12.18
C GLY A 631 4.70 -18.58 -11.37
N ALA A 632 5.57 -19.20 -10.56
CA ALA A 632 5.21 -20.35 -9.72
C ALA A 632 4.86 -19.91 -8.30
N PHE A 633 3.81 -20.49 -7.71
CA PHE A 633 3.45 -20.25 -6.32
C PHE A 633 4.51 -20.78 -5.36
N VAL A 634 4.77 -19.99 -4.34
CA VAL A 634 5.62 -20.32 -3.20
C VAL A 634 4.76 -21.06 -2.18
N THR A 635 5.07 -22.34 -1.98
CA THR A 635 4.32 -23.23 -1.07
C THR A 635 5.04 -23.49 0.24
N ASN A 636 6.32 -23.12 0.32
CA ASN A 636 7.17 -23.22 1.51
C ASN A 636 8.42 -22.33 1.35
N ALA A 637 9.20 -22.20 2.43
CA ALA A 637 10.40 -21.36 2.46
C ALA A 637 11.43 -21.69 1.36
N ALA A 638 11.64 -22.97 1.03
CA ALA A 638 12.61 -23.37 -0.01
C ALA A 638 12.16 -22.89 -1.40
N SER A 639 10.90 -23.12 -1.77
CA SER A 639 10.33 -22.62 -3.05
C SER A 639 10.34 -21.09 -3.14
N GLY A 640 10.21 -20.42 -1.99
CA GLY A 640 10.25 -18.97 -1.88
C GLY A 640 11.64 -18.36 -1.89
N ASN A 641 12.71 -19.18 -1.88
CA ASN A 641 14.07 -18.71 -1.61
C ASN A 641 14.13 -17.87 -0.32
N ILE A 642 13.60 -18.43 0.77
CA ILE A 642 13.49 -17.78 2.09
C ILE A 642 14.31 -18.56 3.11
N GLY A 643 15.21 -17.86 3.82
CA GLY A 643 15.92 -18.35 4.98
C GLY A 643 15.18 -17.97 6.26
N ILE A 644 14.91 -18.96 7.12
CA ILE A 644 14.33 -18.75 8.46
C ILE A 644 15.40 -19.05 9.50
N GLN A 645 15.72 -18.10 10.37
CA GLN A 645 16.85 -18.19 11.29
C GLN A 645 16.52 -17.70 12.70
N GLY A 646 17.04 -18.38 13.72
CA GLY A 646 16.91 -17.96 15.11
C GLY A 646 15.49 -18.11 15.66
N ASN A 647 15.01 -17.12 16.40
CA ASN A 647 13.75 -17.19 17.15
C ASN A 647 12.58 -16.73 16.28
N VAL A 648 12.10 -17.64 15.45
CA VAL A 648 10.97 -17.43 14.53
C VAL A 648 9.90 -18.48 14.78
N SER A 649 8.63 -18.06 14.90
CA SER A 649 7.49 -18.96 14.98
C SER A 649 6.34 -18.53 14.06
N ASP A 650 5.48 -19.48 13.72
CA ASP A 650 4.21 -19.23 13.01
C ASP A 650 4.39 -18.55 11.65
N VAL A 651 5.32 -19.06 10.84
CA VAL A 651 5.45 -18.71 9.41
C VAL A 651 4.58 -19.67 8.61
N VAL A 652 3.50 -19.15 8.04
CA VAL A 652 2.49 -19.94 7.32
C VAL A 652 2.52 -19.57 5.84
N PHE A 653 2.53 -20.59 4.99
CA PHE A 653 2.44 -20.45 3.54
C PHE A 653 1.07 -20.94 3.08
N SER A 654 0.32 -20.06 2.44
CA SER A 654 -1.00 -20.33 1.88
C SER A 654 -0.98 -20.00 0.39
N PRO A 655 -0.38 -20.86 -0.46
CA PRO A 655 -0.48 -20.70 -1.90
C PRO A 655 -1.96 -20.77 -2.29
N SER A 656 -2.48 -19.85 -3.12
CA SER A 656 -3.71 -20.16 -3.84
C SER A 656 -3.36 -21.20 -4.89
N ASP A 657 -3.79 -22.44 -4.70
CA ASP A 657 -3.82 -23.43 -5.79
C ASP A 657 -4.86 -22.96 -6.80
N ALA A 658 -4.49 -22.02 -7.66
CA ALA A 658 -5.36 -21.50 -8.71
C ALA A 658 -5.66 -22.65 -9.68
N LEU A 659 -6.83 -23.26 -9.51
CA LEU A 659 -7.42 -24.23 -10.41
C LEU A 659 -7.75 -23.60 -11.77
N LEU A 660 -7.96 -22.28 -11.78
CA LEU A 660 -8.23 -21.45 -12.94
C LEU A 660 -7.81 -20.00 -12.67
N ASP A 661 -7.24 -19.32 -13.66
CA ASP A 661 -6.89 -17.88 -13.60
C ASP A 661 -6.91 -17.30 -15.02
N ASP A 662 -8.11 -17.10 -15.58
CA ASP A 662 -8.30 -16.64 -16.95
C ASP A 662 -8.74 -15.16 -16.97
N SER A 663 -7.84 -14.26 -17.40
CA SER A 663 -8.15 -12.84 -17.64
C SER A 663 -8.59 -12.53 -19.08
N PHE A 664 -8.39 -13.45 -20.03
CA PHE A 664 -8.72 -13.30 -21.47
C PHE A 664 -8.00 -12.17 -22.25
N ASP A 665 -7.31 -11.26 -21.59
CA ASP A 665 -6.71 -10.05 -22.18
C ASP A 665 -5.77 -10.32 -23.37
N GLY A 666 -4.98 -11.39 -23.26
CA GLY A 666 -4.04 -11.82 -24.31
C GLY A 666 -4.69 -12.50 -25.51
N GLN A 667 -6.00 -12.75 -25.50
CA GLN A 667 -6.68 -13.53 -26.54
C GLN A 667 -7.19 -12.66 -27.70
N ALA A 668 -7.39 -13.28 -28.86
CA ALA A 668 -7.83 -12.56 -30.07
C ALA A 668 -9.30 -12.15 -29.99
N THR A 669 -9.61 -10.89 -30.31
CA THR A 669 -11.00 -10.41 -30.37
C THR A 669 -11.80 -11.19 -31.42
N GLY A 670 -13.04 -11.57 -31.08
CA GLY A 670 -13.93 -12.36 -31.92
C GLY A 670 -13.63 -13.87 -31.91
N SER A 671 -12.56 -14.33 -31.25
CA SER A 671 -12.29 -15.76 -31.13
C SER A 671 -13.10 -16.40 -30.00
N GLN A 672 -13.28 -17.71 -30.08
CA GLN A 672 -13.73 -18.49 -28.92
C GLN A 672 -12.68 -18.35 -27.79
N PRO A 673 -13.09 -18.18 -26.52
CA PRO A 673 -12.17 -18.13 -25.40
C PRO A 673 -11.36 -19.43 -25.29
N SER A 674 -10.03 -19.31 -25.25
CA SER A 674 -9.11 -20.45 -25.22
C SER A 674 -9.33 -21.32 -23.99
N GLY A 675 -9.44 -22.64 -24.21
CA GLY A 675 -9.71 -23.65 -23.18
C GLY A 675 -11.12 -23.63 -22.60
N TRP A 676 -12.01 -22.77 -23.09
CA TRP A 676 -13.44 -22.81 -22.78
C TRP A 676 -14.21 -23.53 -23.88
N ILE A 677 -15.10 -24.43 -23.50
CA ILE A 677 -16.01 -25.14 -24.42
C ILE A 677 -17.35 -24.44 -24.36
N GLY A 678 -17.77 -23.82 -25.46
CA GLY A 678 -19.03 -23.07 -25.49
C GLY A 678 -19.78 -23.10 -26.81
N SER A 679 -21.06 -22.76 -26.74
CA SER A 679 -21.95 -22.66 -27.91
C SER A 679 -21.51 -21.53 -28.87
N PRO A 680 -21.95 -21.56 -30.14
CA PRO A 680 -21.76 -20.43 -31.05
C PRO A 680 -22.34 -19.13 -30.50
N GLY A 681 -21.64 -18.01 -30.67
CA GLY A 681 -22.02 -16.70 -30.13
C GLY A 681 -21.28 -16.28 -28.85
N ILE A 682 -20.34 -17.11 -28.40
CA ILE A 682 -19.46 -16.84 -27.25
C ILE A 682 -18.07 -16.46 -27.77
N THR A 683 -17.67 -15.21 -27.56
CA THR A 683 -16.44 -14.66 -28.14
C THR A 683 -15.71 -13.76 -27.16
N VAL A 684 -14.39 -13.73 -27.22
CA VAL A 684 -13.57 -12.72 -26.54
C VAL A 684 -13.82 -11.38 -27.22
N GLU A 685 -14.12 -10.35 -26.46
CA GLU A 685 -14.46 -9.02 -26.97
C GLU A 685 -13.66 -7.93 -26.25
N ASN A 686 -13.48 -6.81 -26.93
CA ASN A 686 -12.75 -5.66 -26.41
C ASN A 686 -13.61 -4.84 -25.44
N VAL A 687 -14.13 -5.50 -24.41
CA VAL A 687 -14.98 -4.92 -23.38
C VAL A 687 -14.35 -5.25 -22.04
N PRO A 688 -14.02 -4.25 -21.20
CA PRO A 688 -14.21 -2.82 -21.42
C PRO A 688 -13.26 -2.19 -22.45
N SER A 689 -12.15 -2.83 -22.83
CA SER A 689 -11.18 -2.24 -23.78
C SER A 689 -10.43 -3.28 -24.62
N ALA A 690 -9.57 -2.83 -25.52
CA ALA A 690 -8.75 -3.74 -26.35
C ALA A 690 -7.61 -4.45 -25.59
N THR A 691 -7.24 -3.94 -24.41
CA THR A 691 -6.20 -4.52 -23.53
C THR A 691 -6.77 -5.15 -22.28
N ASN A 692 -8.02 -4.83 -21.93
CA ASN A 692 -8.81 -5.46 -20.88
C ASN A 692 -10.04 -6.06 -21.55
N LYS A 693 -9.94 -7.34 -21.93
CA LYS A 693 -10.94 -8.05 -22.72
C LYS A 693 -11.81 -8.90 -21.81
N SER A 694 -13.01 -9.19 -22.27
CA SER A 694 -13.92 -10.10 -21.57
C SER A 694 -14.56 -11.05 -22.55
N VAL A 695 -15.19 -12.10 -22.04
CA VAL A 695 -15.96 -13.01 -22.87
C VAL A 695 -17.38 -12.50 -22.98
N ARG A 696 -17.81 -12.17 -24.20
CA ARG A 696 -19.21 -11.90 -24.53
C ARG A 696 -19.95 -13.22 -24.70
N VAL A 697 -21.09 -13.34 -24.04
CA VAL A 697 -22.11 -14.35 -24.31
C VAL A 697 -23.28 -13.65 -24.98
N SER A 698 -23.48 -13.90 -26.28
CA SER A 698 -24.54 -13.25 -27.06
C SER A 698 -25.54 -14.27 -27.60
N LYS A 699 -26.70 -14.36 -26.92
CA LYS A 699 -27.81 -15.21 -27.32
C LYS A 699 -28.66 -14.51 -28.37
N THR A 700 -28.77 -15.11 -29.55
CA THR A 700 -29.55 -14.58 -30.69
C THR A 700 -30.73 -15.46 -31.09
N GLY A 701 -30.76 -16.73 -30.67
CA GLY A 701 -31.82 -17.70 -30.97
C GLY A 701 -32.51 -18.22 -29.71
N SER A 702 -33.51 -19.10 -29.89
CA SER A 702 -34.35 -19.62 -28.81
C SER A 702 -33.75 -20.78 -28.01
N GLY A 703 -32.62 -21.35 -28.44
CA GLY A 703 -31.93 -22.46 -27.75
C GLY A 703 -30.94 -21.97 -26.70
N ASP A 704 -30.56 -22.83 -25.77
CA ASP A 704 -29.61 -22.49 -24.69
C ASP A 704 -28.26 -22.06 -25.24
N ILE A 705 -27.62 -21.11 -24.54
CA ILE A 705 -26.22 -20.74 -24.77
C ILE A 705 -25.46 -21.03 -23.49
N VAL A 706 -24.34 -21.76 -23.59
CA VAL A 706 -23.52 -22.11 -22.43
C VAL A 706 -22.06 -22.15 -22.83
N THR A 707 -21.18 -21.70 -21.95
CA THR A 707 -19.75 -21.98 -22.00
C THR A 707 -19.27 -22.55 -20.68
N SER A 708 -18.27 -23.40 -20.73
CA SER A 708 -17.78 -24.16 -19.59
C SER A 708 -16.26 -24.27 -19.63
N ARG A 709 -15.66 -24.22 -18.45
CA ARG A 709 -14.25 -24.49 -18.21
C ARG A 709 -14.13 -25.59 -17.18
N ALA A 710 -13.50 -26.69 -17.59
CA ALA A 710 -13.06 -27.72 -16.66
C ALA A 710 -11.95 -27.16 -15.78
N ILE A 711 -12.01 -27.46 -14.49
CA ILE A 711 -10.92 -27.27 -13.54
C ILE A 711 -10.48 -28.63 -13.02
N THR A 712 -9.31 -28.71 -12.41
CA THR A 712 -8.90 -29.95 -11.73
C THR A 712 -9.93 -30.26 -10.63
N PRO A 713 -10.59 -31.44 -10.65
CA PRO A 713 -11.56 -31.83 -9.63
C PRO A 713 -10.96 -31.68 -8.24
N SER A 714 -11.58 -30.84 -7.41
CA SER A 714 -11.01 -30.41 -6.14
C SER A 714 -12.00 -30.50 -4.99
N SER A 715 -11.55 -31.08 -3.88
CA SER A 715 -12.27 -31.16 -2.60
C SER A 715 -11.68 -30.16 -1.60
N GLY A 716 -12.51 -29.62 -0.71
CA GLY A 716 -12.11 -28.62 0.30
C GLY A 716 -12.96 -27.36 0.18
N ILE A 717 -12.32 -26.20 0.38
CA ILE A 717 -12.95 -24.91 0.12
C ILE A 717 -12.54 -24.45 -1.28
N VAL A 718 -13.46 -24.53 -2.23
CA VAL A 718 -13.24 -24.06 -3.61
C VAL A 718 -13.86 -22.67 -3.75
N THR A 719 -13.03 -21.67 -4.04
CA THR A 719 -13.49 -20.29 -4.26
C THR A 719 -13.48 -19.99 -5.74
N VAL A 720 -14.59 -19.48 -6.28
CA VAL A 720 -14.71 -19.01 -7.66
C VAL A 720 -15.01 -17.52 -7.65
N GLU A 721 -14.12 -16.75 -8.29
CA GLU A 721 -14.20 -15.31 -8.46
C GLU A 721 -14.38 -14.99 -9.95
N THR A 722 -15.23 -14.03 -10.27
CA THR A 722 -15.41 -13.54 -11.64
C THR A 722 -16.05 -12.16 -11.62
N ARG A 723 -15.97 -11.44 -12.73
CA ARG A 723 -16.74 -10.23 -12.97
C ARG A 723 -17.82 -10.52 -13.99
N MET A 724 -19.05 -10.03 -13.77
CA MET A 724 -20.13 -10.11 -14.75
C MET A 724 -20.71 -8.74 -15.08
N ASN A 725 -20.99 -8.48 -16.36
CA ASN A 725 -21.67 -7.28 -16.83
C ASN A 725 -22.86 -7.65 -17.71
N VAL A 726 -24.05 -7.31 -17.25
CA VAL A 726 -25.30 -7.61 -17.95
C VAL A 726 -25.71 -6.40 -18.79
N VAL A 727 -25.86 -6.58 -20.11
CA VAL A 727 -26.17 -5.47 -21.03
C VAL A 727 -27.66 -5.13 -21.06
N ASP A 728 -28.51 -6.11 -20.79
CA ASP A 728 -29.96 -6.00 -20.94
C ASP A 728 -30.73 -6.83 -19.89
N LYS A 729 -32.01 -6.50 -19.70
CA LYS A 729 -32.94 -7.18 -18.76
C LYS A 729 -33.98 -8.03 -19.50
N THR A 730 -33.57 -8.80 -20.49
CA THR A 730 -34.50 -9.51 -21.39
C THR A 730 -34.67 -10.99 -21.08
N ASN A 731 -33.64 -11.62 -20.50
CA ASN A 731 -33.58 -13.04 -20.21
C ASN A 731 -32.67 -13.34 -19.01
N TRP A 732 -32.73 -14.57 -18.50
CA TRP A 732 -31.89 -15.08 -17.42
C TRP A 732 -30.43 -15.28 -17.85
N LYS A 733 -29.47 -14.84 -17.03
CA LYS A 733 -28.01 -14.94 -17.30
C LYS A 733 -27.30 -15.42 -16.04
N SER A 734 -26.40 -16.38 -16.13
CA SER A 734 -25.88 -17.03 -14.93
C SER A 734 -24.38 -17.32 -14.92
N LEU A 735 -23.85 -17.36 -13.69
CA LEU A 735 -22.68 -18.14 -13.27
C LEU A 735 -23.19 -19.46 -12.68
N ILE A 736 -22.61 -20.58 -13.10
CA ILE A 736 -23.00 -21.94 -12.72
C ILE A 736 -21.75 -22.70 -12.28
N ILE A 737 -21.83 -23.43 -11.17
CA ILE A 737 -20.75 -24.27 -10.65
C ILE A 737 -21.21 -25.72 -10.63
N ASP A 738 -20.43 -26.62 -11.24
CA ASP A 738 -20.73 -28.05 -11.31
C ASP A 738 -19.60 -28.88 -10.69
N ASN A 739 -19.93 -30.11 -10.28
CA ASN A 739 -18.94 -31.13 -9.96
C ASN A 739 -18.30 -31.74 -11.22
N SER A 740 -17.28 -32.60 -11.05
CA SER A 740 -16.60 -33.25 -12.17
C SER A 740 -17.47 -34.16 -13.04
N SER A 741 -18.64 -34.60 -12.55
CA SER A 741 -19.61 -35.35 -13.36
C SER A 741 -20.48 -34.47 -14.26
N GLY A 742 -20.39 -33.14 -14.10
CA GLY A 742 -21.23 -32.17 -14.81
C GLY A 742 -22.62 -31.98 -14.19
N THR A 743 -22.79 -32.32 -12.91
CA THR A 743 -24.01 -32.05 -12.15
C THR A 743 -23.91 -30.68 -11.49
N GLU A 744 -24.96 -29.85 -11.64
CA GLU A 744 -25.03 -28.51 -11.06
C GLU A 744 -25.05 -28.56 -9.52
N LEU A 745 -24.16 -27.78 -8.92
CA LEU A 745 -24.04 -27.61 -7.47
C LEU A 745 -24.74 -26.34 -7.01
N LEU A 746 -24.51 -25.24 -7.74
CA LEU A 746 -25.19 -23.97 -7.50
C LEU A 746 -25.19 -23.10 -8.75
N GLN A 747 -26.13 -22.15 -8.78
CA GLN A 747 -26.21 -21.14 -9.82
C GLN A 747 -26.56 -19.75 -9.25
N ILE A 748 -25.85 -18.72 -9.74
CA ILE A 748 -26.12 -17.31 -9.48
C ILE A 748 -26.71 -16.70 -10.75
N GLY A 749 -27.94 -16.20 -10.68
CA GLY A 749 -28.70 -15.79 -11.86
C GLY A 749 -29.15 -14.33 -11.84
N PHE A 750 -29.06 -13.67 -12.97
CA PHE A 750 -29.56 -12.32 -13.22
C PHE A 750 -30.85 -12.44 -14.05
N ASN A 751 -31.99 -12.06 -13.47
CA ASN A 751 -33.29 -12.21 -14.12
C ASN A 751 -33.66 -11.00 -15.02
N SER A 752 -34.73 -11.15 -15.80
CA SER A 752 -35.28 -10.06 -16.62
C SER A 752 -35.99 -8.95 -15.82
N GLY A 753 -36.32 -9.19 -14.55
CA GLY A 753 -36.85 -8.18 -13.63
C GLY A 753 -35.81 -7.18 -13.12
N GLY A 754 -34.52 -7.46 -13.31
CA GLY A 754 -33.44 -6.61 -12.79
C GLY A 754 -32.96 -6.99 -11.39
N GLU A 755 -33.12 -8.25 -11.01
CA GLU A 755 -32.75 -8.82 -9.72
C GLU A 755 -31.71 -9.94 -9.90
N ILE A 756 -30.85 -10.10 -8.89
CA ILE A 756 -29.88 -11.19 -8.79
C ILE A 756 -30.39 -12.21 -7.77
N TYR A 757 -30.31 -13.47 -8.17
CA TYR A 757 -30.80 -14.62 -7.45
C TYR A 757 -29.67 -15.59 -7.11
N ALA A 758 -29.87 -16.29 -6.00
CA ALA A 758 -29.10 -17.45 -5.62
C ALA A 758 -30.08 -18.56 -5.21
N ASN A 759 -29.71 -19.82 -5.43
CA ASN A 759 -30.48 -20.96 -4.95
C ASN A 759 -30.12 -21.30 -3.49
N ASN A 760 -31.00 -22.02 -2.79
CA ASN A 760 -30.69 -22.61 -1.48
C ASN A 760 -30.82 -24.14 -1.44
N GLY A 761 -30.56 -24.75 -2.59
CA GLY A 761 -30.69 -26.17 -2.82
C GLY A 761 -32.13 -26.65 -3.08
N THR A 762 -33.15 -25.87 -2.77
CA THR A 762 -34.56 -26.23 -3.02
C THR A 762 -35.42 -25.09 -3.56
N SER A 763 -35.01 -23.84 -3.36
CA SER A 763 -35.76 -22.66 -3.77
C SER A 763 -34.83 -21.54 -4.25
N TRP A 764 -35.39 -20.62 -5.02
CA TRP A 764 -34.72 -19.46 -5.57
C TRP A 764 -35.22 -18.19 -4.88
N SER A 765 -34.31 -17.35 -4.38
CA SER A 765 -34.66 -16.07 -3.75
C SER A 765 -33.83 -14.91 -4.32
N PRO A 766 -34.46 -13.74 -4.59
CA PRO A 766 -33.72 -12.55 -4.94
C PRO A 766 -33.03 -11.99 -3.70
N PHE A 767 -31.78 -11.53 -3.83
CA PHE A 767 -31.04 -10.93 -2.72
C PHE A 767 -30.56 -9.50 -3.00
N MET A 768 -30.60 -9.04 -4.26
CA MET A 768 -30.37 -7.63 -4.63
C MET A 768 -30.84 -7.31 -6.05
N THR A 769 -30.98 -6.03 -6.37
CA THR A 769 -31.20 -5.54 -7.74
C THR A 769 -29.89 -5.27 -8.49
N TYR A 770 -29.93 -5.26 -9.82
CA TYR A 770 -28.80 -4.90 -10.68
C TYR A 770 -29.15 -3.84 -11.75
N ASN A 771 -28.11 -3.13 -12.18
CA ASN A 771 -28.12 -2.17 -13.28
C ASN A 771 -27.45 -2.78 -14.51
N VAL A 772 -27.97 -2.44 -15.68
CA VAL A 772 -27.35 -2.84 -16.94
C VAL A 772 -26.05 -2.07 -17.19
N ASN A 773 -25.12 -2.67 -17.92
CA ASN A 773 -23.81 -2.12 -18.26
C ASN A 773 -22.93 -1.81 -17.03
N GLN A 774 -23.25 -2.39 -15.87
CA GLN A 774 -22.46 -2.33 -14.66
C GLN A 774 -21.74 -3.66 -14.45
N TRP A 775 -20.45 -3.60 -14.14
CA TRP A 775 -19.67 -4.75 -13.70
C TRP A 775 -19.96 -5.07 -12.23
N TYR A 776 -20.15 -6.35 -11.94
CA TYR A 776 -20.30 -6.91 -10.61
C TYR A 776 -19.20 -7.92 -10.35
N ASP A 777 -18.46 -7.74 -9.27
CA ASP A 777 -17.47 -8.71 -8.80
C ASP A 777 -18.21 -9.76 -7.97
N ILE A 778 -18.21 -11.00 -8.44
CA ILE A 778 -18.91 -12.13 -7.85
C ILE A 778 -17.86 -13.09 -7.28
N ARG A 779 -18.00 -13.43 -6.00
CA ARG A 779 -17.18 -14.45 -5.35
C ARG A 779 -18.07 -15.48 -4.66
N VAL A 780 -17.93 -16.72 -5.07
CA VAL A 780 -18.61 -17.89 -4.49
C VAL A 780 -17.60 -18.72 -3.74
N VAL A 781 -17.87 -19.09 -2.50
CA VAL A 781 -17.01 -19.94 -1.68
C VAL A 781 -17.76 -21.24 -1.40
N VAL A 782 -17.38 -22.33 -2.06
CA VAL A 782 -18.01 -23.65 -1.96
C VAL A 782 -17.23 -24.52 -0.99
N ASN A 783 -17.92 -25.10 -0.02
CA ASN A 783 -17.37 -26.06 0.93
C ASN A 783 -17.89 -27.46 0.61
N THR A 784 -17.04 -28.32 0.05
CA THR A 784 -17.42 -29.69 -0.36
C THR A 784 -17.55 -30.65 0.82
N VAL A 785 -17.19 -30.24 2.05
CA VAL A 785 -17.37 -31.07 3.25
C VAL A 785 -18.75 -30.88 3.85
N SER A 786 -19.24 -29.64 3.88
CA SER A 786 -20.56 -29.30 4.42
C SER A 786 -21.68 -29.27 3.38
N ASP A 787 -21.34 -29.37 2.08
CA ASP A 787 -22.27 -29.19 0.96
C ASP A 787 -22.99 -27.84 0.99
N ARG A 788 -22.23 -26.78 1.33
CA ARG A 788 -22.73 -25.41 1.49
C ARG A 788 -21.83 -24.39 0.83
N TYR A 789 -22.37 -23.18 0.62
CA TYR A 789 -21.61 -22.08 0.06
C TYR A 789 -21.98 -20.71 0.66
N ASP A 790 -21.02 -19.79 0.55
CA ASP A 790 -21.21 -18.35 0.74
C ASP A 790 -21.14 -17.63 -0.62
N LEU A 791 -21.90 -16.53 -0.75
CA LEU A 791 -21.87 -15.67 -1.92
C LEU A 791 -21.56 -14.23 -1.52
N TYR A 792 -20.63 -13.61 -2.22
CA TYR A 792 -20.27 -12.21 -2.10
C TYR A 792 -20.47 -11.52 -3.44
N VAL A 793 -21.03 -10.30 -3.41
CA VAL A 793 -21.13 -9.42 -4.58
C VAL A 793 -20.54 -8.06 -4.21
N ASN A 794 -19.56 -7.59 -4.99
CA ASN A 794 -18.76 -6.39 -4.75
C ASN A 794 -18.16 -6.37 -3.33
N GLY A 795 -17.61 -7.50 -2.90
CA GLY A 795 -17.02 -7.68 -1.57
C GLY A 795 -18.01 -7.84 -0.41
N VAL A 796 -19.32 -7.67 -0.64
CA VAL A 796 -20.35 -7.78 0.41
C VAL A 796 -20.97 -9.18 0.41
N ARG A 797 -20.97 -9.88 1.56
CA ARG A 797 -21.65 -11.17 1.70
C ARG A 797 -23.16 -11.01 1.53
N LYS A 798 -23.73 -11.69 0.55
CA LYS A 798 -25.17 -11.66 0.21
C LYS A 798 -25.90 -12.91 0.65
N VAL A 799 -25.21 -14.05 0.63
CA VAL A 799 -25.73 -15.35 1.06
C VAL A 799 -24.69 -15.98 1.97
N HIS A 800 -25.14 -16.65 3.03
CA HIS A 800 -24.26 -17.27 4.01
C HIS A 800 -24.72 -18.68 4.37
N ASN A 801 -23.79 -19.64 4.32
CA ASN A 801 -23.92 -21.02 4.74
C ASN A 801 -25.12 -21.76 4.13
N VAL A 802 -25.40 -21.50 2.86
CA VAL A 802 -26.57 -22.01 2.16
C VAL A 802 -26.27 -23.34 1.47
N LYS A 803 -27.23 -24.25 1.45
CA LYS A 803 -27.09 -25.60 0.89
C LYS A 803 -26.90 -25.57 -0.62
N LEU A 804 -26.02 -26.43 -1.14
CA LEU A 804 -25.93 -26.76 -2.56
C LEU A 804 -27.19 -27.49 -3.04
N GLU A 805 -27.47 -27.44 -4.33
CA GLU A 805 -28.55 -28.23 -4.97
C GLU A 805 -28.28 -29.72 -4.87
N THR A 806 -27.01 -30.09 -5.09
CA THR A 806 -26.55 -31.48 -5.05
C THR A 806 -25.35 -31.56 -4.10
N ALA A 807 -25.36 -32.55 -3.20
CA ALA A 807 -24.18 -32.88 -2.40
C ALA A 807 -23.04 -33.38 -3.30
N THR A 808 -21.79 -33.09 -2.95
CA THR A 808 -20.67 -33.37 -3.85
C THR A 808 -19.37 -33.68 -3.11
N GLU A 809 -18.50 -34.46 -3.75
CA GLU A 809 -17.14 -34.69 -3.26
C GLU A 809 -16.16 -33.63 -3.79
N ASP A 810 -16.52 -32.95 -4.88
CA ASP A 810 -15.62 -32.05 -5.61
C ASP A 810 -16.36 -30.95 -6.37
N VAL A 811 -15.60 -29.93 -6.78
CA VAL A 811 -15.96 -28.98 -7.84
C VAL A 811 -15.09 -29.25 -9.05
N GLY A 812 -15.70 -29.31 -10.24
CA GLY A 812 -15.02 -29.70 -11.48
C GLY A 812 -15.23 -28.76 -12.66
N PHE A 813 -16.26 -27.91 -12.65
CA PHE A 813 -16.46 -26.92 -13.72
C PHE A 813 -16.95 -25.58 -13.22
N VAL A 814 -16.49 -24.52 -13.90
CA VAL A 814 -17.09 -23.19 -13.88
C VAL A 814 -17.79 -22.97 -15.22
N LYS A 815 -19.05 -22.56 -15.20
CA LYS A 815 -19.85 -22.35 -16.42
C LYS A 815 -20.58 -21.00 -16.38
N PHE A 816 -20.89 -20.50 -17.57
CA PHE A 816 -21.76 -19.35 -17.76
C PHE A 816 -22.82 -19.71 -18.79
N GLY A 817 -24.09 -19.37 -18.53
CA GLY A 817 -25.15 -19.73 -19.45
C GLY A 817 -26.41 -18.86 -19.40
N SER A 818 -27.30 -19.11 -20.37
CA SER A 818 -28.62 -18.51 -20.48
C SER A 818 -29.59 -19.45 -21.20
N GLY A 819 -30.62 -19.91 -20.49
CA GLY A 819 -31.58 -20.92 -20.97
C GLY A 819 -32.94 -20.38 -21.45
N GLU A 820 -33.31 -19.15 -21.12
CA GLU A 820 -34.63 -18.61 -21.51
C GLU A 820 -34.72 -18.29 -23.01
N THR A 821 -35.92 -18.32 -23.58
CA THR A 821 -36.14 -18.22 -25.04
C THR A 821 -35.75 -16.87 -25.65
N ASN A 822 -35.82 -15.78 -24.88
CA ASN A 822 -35.53 -14.44 -25.37
C ASN A 822 -34.02 -14.25 -25.66
N PRO A 823 -33.65 -13.44 -26.68
CA PRO A 823 -32.25 -13.08 -26.93
C PRO A 823 -31.72 -12.22 -25.78
N GLY A 824 -30.39 -12.14 -25.62
CA GLY A 824 -29.77 -11.34 -24.56
C GLY A 824 -28.24 -11.40 -24.61
N THR A 825 -27.58 -10.37 -24.07
CA THR A 825 -26.12 -10.25 -24.07
C THR A 825 -25.60 -9.92 -22.68
N TYR A 826 -24.49 -10.56 -22.31
CA TYR A 826 -23.71 -10.22 -21.13
C TYR A 826 -22.24 -10.58 -21.34
N TYR A 827 -21.42 -10.13 -20.41
CA TYR A 827 -20.00 -10.37 -20.39
C TYR A 827 -19.60 -11.00 -19.06
N PHE A 828 -18.57 -11.85 -19.11
CA PHE A 828 -17.85 -12.27 -17.92
C PHE A 828 -16.34 -12.13 -18.14
N ASP A 829 -15.62 -11.93 -17.04
CA ASP A 829 -14.19 -11.59 -17.06
C ASP A 829 -13.49 -12.05 -15.77
N ASN A 830 -12.15 -12.13 -15.80
CA ASN A 830 -11.27 -12.42 -14.67
C ASN A 830 -11.75 -13.62 -13.85
N VAL A 831 -11.94 -14.75 -14.53
CA VAL A 831 -12.45 -15.97 -13.89
C VAL A 831 -11.30 -16.66 -13.18
N LYS A 832 -11.35 -16.65 -11.86
CA LYS A 832 -10.38 -17.31 -11.00
C LYS A 832 -11.08 -18.38 -10.19
N ALA A 833 -10.49 -19.57 -10.12
CA ALA A 833 -10.91 -20.61 -9.19
C ALA A 833 -9.71 -21.02 -8.36
N THR A 834 -9.87 -21.08 -7.04
CA THR A 834 -8.81 -21.50 -6.10
C THR A 834 -9.35 -22.58 -5.19
N VAL A 835 -8.44 -23.38 -4.60
CA VAL A 835 -8.80 -24.34 -3.56
C VAL A 835 -7.95 -24.16 -2.33
N SER A 836 -8.59 -24.21 -1.16
CA SER A 836 -7.97 -24.59 0.11
C SER A 836 -8.21 -26.09 0.29
N PRO A 837 -7.18 -26.94 0.14
CA PRO A 837 -7.35 -28.39 0.19
C PRO A 837 -7.73 -28.87 1.59
N LEU A 838 -8.27 -30.08 1.66
CA LEU A 838 -8.62 -30.71 2.94
C LEU A 838 -7.39 -30.90 3.83
N ALA A 839 -7.46 -30.41 5.07
CA ALA A 839 -6.44 -30.66 6.09
C ALA A 839 -6.39 -32.14 6.50
N VAL A 840 -7.54 -32.82 6.43
CA VAL A 840 -7.68 -34.27 6.60
C VAL A 840 -8.69 -34.80 5.58
N LYS A 841 -8.36 -35.89 4.89
CA LYS A 841 -9.28 -36.69 4.07
C LYS A 841 -8.92 -38.16 4.26
N GLU A 842 -9.69 -38.88 5.06
CA GLU A 842 -9.40 -40.27 5.39
C GLU A 842 -10.67 -41.13 5.38
N THR A 843 -10.70 -42.11 4.48
CA THR A 843 -11.77 -43.12 4.38
C THR A 843 -11.31 -44.50 4.88
N PHE A 844 -10.02 -44.68 5.21
CA PHE A 844 -9.43 -45.93 5.69
C PHE A 844 -9.50 -47.14 4.74
N ASP A 845 -10.26 -47.09 3.64
CA ASP A 845 -10.52 -48.19 2.71
C ASP A 845 -9.25 -48.81 2.13
N GLY A 846 -8.25 -47.98 1.85
CA GLY A 846 -6.95 -48.39 1.33
C GLY A 846 -6.03 -49.05 2.36
N GLN A 847 -6.38 -49.02 3.65
CA GLN A 847 -5.50 -49.47 4.73
C GLN A 847 -5.64 -50.96 5.03
N VAL A 848 -4.63 -51.54 5.70
CA VAL A 848 -4.58 -52.98 6.01
C VAL A 848 -5.40 -53.27 7.27
N SER A 849 -6.40 -54.15 7.16
CA SER A 849 -7.25 -54.54 8.29
C SER A 849 -6.44 -55.25 9.40
N GLY A 850 -6.82 -55.03 10.65
CA GLY A 850 -6.14 -55.53 11.84
C GLY A 850 -4.90 -54.73 12.26
N THR A 851 -4.58 -53.63 11.56
CA THR A 851 -3.47 -52.73 11.90
C THR A 851 -3.97 -51.38 12.42
N GLY A 852 -3.14 -50.64 13.14
CA GLY A 852 -3.49 -49.30 13.59
C GLY A 852 -3.63 -48.34 12.39
N PRO A 853 -4.56 -47.37 12.44
CA PRO A 853 -4.78 -46.43 11.33
C PRO A 853 -3.53 -45.61 11.04
N VAL A 854 -3.04 -45.69 9.81
CA VAL A 854 -1.82 -45.02 9.35
C VAL A 854 -2.02 -43.52 9.38
N GLY A 855 -1.04 -42.80 9.93
CA GLY A 855 -1.10 -41.34 10.09
C GLY A 855 -1.95 -40.86 11.26
N TRP A 856 -2.42 -41.77 12.12
CA TRP A 856 -3.12 -41.43 13.36
C TRP A 856 -2.28 -41.86 14.57
N THR A 857 -2.24 -41.01 15.60
CA THR A 857 -1.66 -41.39 16.89
C THR A 857 -2.72 -42.12 17.69
N SER A 858 -2.58 -43.44 17.79
CA SER A 858 -3.62 -44.32 18.36
C SER A 858 -3.12 -45.12 19.56
N SER A 859 -3.99 -45.23 20.56
CA SER A 859 -3.79 -46.14 21.70
C SER A 859 -3.81 -47.61 21.26
N PRO A 860 -3.15 -48.53 21.98
CA PRO A 860 -3.25 -49.97 21.70
C PRO A 860 -4.70 -50.47 21.72
N GLY A 861 -5.07 -51.32 20.75
CA GLY A 861 -6.44 -51.85 20.61
C GLY A 861 -7.35 -51.10 19.64
N ILE A 862 -6.83 -50.07 18.96
CA ILE A 862 -7.50 -49.37 17.86
C ILE A 862 -6.97 -49.91 16.53
N THR A 863 -7.87 -50.45 15.69
CA THR A 863 -7.50 -51.11 14.43
C THR A 863 -8.44 -50.75 13.30
N VAL A 864 -7.93 -50.70 12.07
CA VAL A 864 -8.76 -50.66 10.85
C VAL A 864 -9.44 -52.02 10.69
N GLU A 865 -10.74 -52.03 10.45
CA GLU A 865 -11.56 -53.24 10.34
C GLU A 865 -12.43 -53.24 9.07
N ASN A 866 -12.78 -54.44 8.60
CA ASN A 866 -13.65 -54.65 7.44
C ASN A 866 -15.13 -54.40 7.78
N VAL A 867 -15.43 -53.24 8.34
CA VAL A 867 -16.76 -52.82 8.75
C VAL A 867 -17.09 -51.51 8.04
N PRO A 868 -18.20 -51.44 7.27
CA PRO A 868 -19.20 -52.49 7.06
C PRO A 868 -18.78 -53.61 6.08
N SER A 869 -17.68 -53.46 5.34
CA SER A 869 -17.27 -54.46 4.35
C SER A 869 -15.75 -54.51 4.12
N ALA A 870 -15.28 -55.39 3.22
CA ALA A 870 -13.86 -55.46 2.88
C ALA A 870 -13.37 -54.30 2.01
N THR A 871 -14.27 -53.59 1.33
CA THR A 871 -13.98 -52.45 0.44
C THR A 871 -14.35 -51.10 1.02
N ASN A 872 -15.19 -51.09 2.07
CA ASN A 872 -15.53 -49.93 2.88
C ASN A 872 -15.16 -50.28 4.33
N LYS A 873 -14.03 -49.74 4.81
CA LYS A 873 -13.41 -50.08 6.09
C LYS A 873 -13.51 -48.90 7.04
N SER A 874 -13.55 -49.19 8.33
CA SER A 874 -13.59 -48.17 9.37
C SER A 874 -12.61 -48.49 10.47
N VAL A 875 -12.32 -47.49 11.31
CA VAL A 875 -11.47 -47.71 12.49
C VAL A 875 -12.32 -48.16 13.66
N ARG A 876 -12.05 -49.36 14.16
CA ARG A 876 -12.61 -49.88 15.40
C ARG A 876 -11.81 -49.39 16.60
N VAL A 877 -12.50 -48.72 17.52
CA VAL A 877 -11.98 -48.38 18.84
C VAL A 877 -12.51 -49.41 19.82
N ASN A 878 -11.65 -50.33 20.27
CA ASN A 878 -12.04 -51.42 21.15
C ASN A 878 -11.43 -51.26 22.55
N LYS A 879 -12.19 -50.68 23.49
CA LYS A 879 -11.73 -50.47 24.87
C LYS A 879 -11.93 -51.74 25.69
N THR A 880 -10.84 -52.35 26.16
CA THR A 880 -10.86 -53.60 26.95
C THR A 880 -10.43 -53.44 28.41
N GLY A 881 -9.98 -52.25 28.82
CA GLY A 881 -9.55 -51.94 30.20
C GLY A 881 -10.12 -50.61 30.71
N SER A 882 -9.78 -50.26 31.96
CA SER A 882 -10.30 -49.06 32.65
C SER A 882 -9.61 -47.74 32.27
N GLY A 883 -8.45 -47.78 31.60
CA GLY A 883 -7.74 -46.59 31.13
C GLY A 883 -8.40 -45.93 29.91
N GLY A 884 -8.16 -44.64 29.70
CA GLY A 884 -8.65 -43.93 28.50
C GLY A 884 -8.08 -44.52 27.22
N ILE A 885 -8.87 -44.51 26.15
CA ILE A 885 -8.43 -44.91 24.80
C ILE A 885 -8.68 -43.73 23.85
N VAL A 886 -7.69 -43.40 23.01
CA VAL A 886 -7.79 -42.28 22.06
C VAL A 886 -7.09 -42.60 20.74
N SER A 887 -7.68 -42.15 19.64
CA SER A 887 -7.08 -42.04 18.32
C SER A 887 -7.13 -40.58 17.88
N ALA A 888 -6.00 -39.99 17.52
CA ALA A 888 -5.89 -38.57 17.21
C ALA A 888 -5.20 -38.34 15.87
N ARG A 889 -5.76 -37.43 15.08
CA ARG A 889 -5.14 -36.88 13.88
C ARG A 889 -4.89 -35.39 14.11
N THR A 890 -3.62 -35.01 14.10
CA THR A 890 -3.21 -33.60 14.07
C THR A 890 -3.03 -33.13 12.62
N PHE A 891 -3.22 -31.84 12.41
CA PHE A 891 -3.01 -31.18 11.12
C PHE A 891 -2.49 -29.74 11.35
N ALA A 892 -2.14 -29.05 10.28
CA ALA A 892 -1.71 -27.65 10.38
C ALA A 892 -2.82 -26.80 11.02
N PRO A 893 -2.50 -25.87 11.94
CA PRO A 893 -3.51 -25.05 12.61
C PRO A 893 -4.42 -24.33 11.61
N ALA A 894 -5.72 -24.53 11.75
CA ALA A 894 -6.77 -24.00 10.89
C ALA A 894 -7.57 -22.92 11.62
N SER A 895 -7.82 -21.76 11.03
CA SER A 895 -8.54 -20.64 11.66
C SER A 895 -9.67 -20.13 10.76
N GLY A 896 -10.58 -19.32 11.31
CA GLY A 896 -11.79 -18.87 10.62
C GLY A 896 -12.92 -19.89 10.76
N VAL A 897 -13.56 -20.24 9.65
CA VAL A 897 -14.64 -21.24 9.62
C VAL A 897 -14.06 -22.61 9.29
N VAL A 898 -13.85 -23.43 10.31
CA VAL A 898 -13.33 -24.80 10.18
C VAL A 898 -14.49 -25.80 10.15
N THR A 899 -14.54 -26.65 9.12
CA THR A 899 -15.54 -27.69 9.00
C THR A 899 -14.93 -29.05 9.29
N VAL A 900 -15.55 -29.82 10.17
CA VAL A 900 -15.15 -31.20 10.52
C VAL A 900 -16.30 -32.14 10.27
N LYS A 901 -16.07 -33.18 9.47
CA LYS A 901 -17.02 -34.26 9.20
C LYS A 901 -16.42 -35.59 9.61
N ALA A 902 -17.22 -36.43 10.24
CA ALA A 902 -16.86 -37.81 10.54
C ALA A 902 -18.12 -38.66 10.67
N ARG A 903 -17.99 -39.96 10.41
CA ARG A 903 -19.05 -40.93 10.64
C ARG A 903 -18.75 -41.74 11.88
N MET A 904 -19.77 -42.01 12.68
CA MET A 904 -19.62 -42.80 13.92
C MET A 904 -20.67 -43.90 13.99
N ASN A 905 -20.25 -45.10 14.39
CA ASN A 905 -21.14 -46.23 14.67
C ASN A 905 -20.89 -46.77 16.07
N ILE A 906 -21.92 -46.72 16.90
CA ILE A 906 -21.81 -47.10 18.30
C ILE A 906 -22.27 -48.55 18.48
N ALA A 907 -21.35 -49.47 18.81
CA ALA A 907 -21.67 -50.90 18.86
C ALA A 907 -22.47 -51.31 20.11
N ASP A 908 -22.33 -50.55 21.21
CA ASP A 908 -22.94 -50.84 22.50
C ASP A 908 -23.21 -49.56 23.33
N LYS A 909 -24.04 -49.69 24.37
CA LYS A 909 -24.41 -48.61 25.30
C LYS A 909 -23.70 -48.73 26.66
N THR A 910 -22.42 -49.10 26.71
CA THR A 910 -21.74 -49.37 27.99
C THR A 910 -20.99 -48.18 28.60
N ASN A 911 -20.37 -47.34 27.78
CA ASN A 911 -19.52 -46.22 28.18
C ASN A 911 -19.63 -45.03 27.21
N TRP A 912 -19.15 -43.87 27.65
CA TRP A 912 -19.05 -42.66 26.84
C TRP A 912 -18.06 -42.81 25.67
N LYS A 913 -18.48 -42.41 24.48
CA LYS A 913 -17.71 -42.47 23.23
C LYS A 913 -17.80 -41.13 22.52
N SER A 914 -16.68 -40.60 22.03
CA SER A 914 -16.61 -39.19 21.64
C SER A 914 -15.89 -38.94 20.32
N LEU A 915 -16.39 -37.95 19.58
CA LEU A 915 -15.63 -37.11 18.67
C LEU A 915 -15.22 -35.85 19.44
N LEU A 916 -13.92 -35.53 19.48
CA LEU A 916 -13.37 -34.36 20.15
C LEU A 916 -12.58 -33.52 19.16
N ILE A 917 -12.68 -32.20 19.30
CA ILE A 917 -11.95 -31.22 18.51
C ILE A 917 -11.03 -30.44 19.44
N ASP A 918 -9.75 -30.37 19.09
CA ASP A 918 -8.76 -29.63 19.87
C ASP A 918 -8.09 -28.57 19.00
N ASN A 919 -7.58 -27.52 19.65
CA ASN A 919 -6.64 -26.60 19.03
C ASN A 919 -5.23 -27.21 18.92
N SER A 920 -4.34 -26.52 18.23
CA SER A 920 -2.94 -26.94 18.05
C SER A 920 -2.13 -27.04 19.35
N ALA A 921 -2.54 -26.31 20.40
CA ALA A 921 -1.96 -26.41 21.74
C ALA A 921 -2.46 -27.63 22.55
N GLY A 922 -3.42 -28.39 22.00
CA GLY A 922 -3.99 -29.58 22.63
C GLY A 922 -5.07 -29.30 23.68
N ALA A 923 -5.67 -28.10 23.67
CA ALA A 923 -6.87 -27.81 24.46
C ALA A 923 -8.13 -28.24 23.70
N GLU A 924 -9.04 -28.93 24.39
CA GLU A 924 -10.34 -29.35 23.86
C GLU A 924 -11.25 -28.13 23.65
N LEU A 925 -11.76 -27.99 22.43
CA LEU A 925 -12.64 -26.92 22.00
C LEU A 925 -14.09 -27.33 22.08
N LEU A 926 -14.40 -28.54 21.62
CA LEU A 926 -15.74 -29.10 21.69
C LEU A 926 -15.73 -30.62 21.58
N GLN A 927 -16.79 -31.24 22.10
CA GLN A 927 -16.94 -32.68 22.09
C GLN A 927 -18.40 -33.10 21.82
N ILE A 928 -18.54 -34.06 20.92
CA ILE A 928 -19.81 -34.76 20.65
C ILE A 928 -19.72 -36.15 21.28
N GLY A 929 -20.55 -36.39 22.30
CA GLY A 929 -20.49 -37.58 23.13
C GLY A 929 -21.72 -38.48 23.00
N PHE A 930 -21.50 -39.79 22.96
CA PHE A 930 -22.53 -40.83 22.96
C PHE A 930 -22.47 -41.55 24.30
N ASN A 931 -23.50 -41.39 25.14
CA ASN A 931 -23.51 -41.92 26.51
C ASN A 931 -24.02 -43.36 26.59
N SER A 932 -23.85 -44.00 27.75
CA SER A 932 -24.41 -45.34 28.04
C SER A 932 -25.93 -45.38 28.18
N GLY A 933 -26.60 -44.23 28.35
CA GLY A 933 -28.06 -44.11 28.33
C GLY A 933 -28.69 -44.23 26.94
N GLY A 934 -27.88 -44.12 25.87
CA GLY A 934 -28.38 -44.12 24.50
C GLY A 934 -28.72 -42.72 23.97
N GLU A 935 -28.10 -41.68 24.49
CA GLU A 935 -28.29 -40.28 24.13
C GLU A 935 -26.99 -39.68 23.55
N ILE A 936 -27.15 -38.75 22.61
CA ILE A 936 -26.07 -37.95 22.04
C ILE A 936 -26.07 -36.57 22.68
N TYR A 937 -24.89 -36.13 23.08
CA TYR A 937 -24.62 -34.87 23.74
C TYR A 937 -23.70 -34.00 22.90
N ALA A 938 -23.89 -32.70 23.05
CA ALA A 938 -22.95 -31.68 22.63
C ALA A 938 -22.83 -30.64 23.76
N ASN A 939 -21.66 -30.03 23.87
CA ASN A 939 -21.34 -29.01 24.86
C ASN A 939 -21.77 -27.62 24.38
N ASN A 940 -22.11 -26.71 25.30
CA ASN A 940 -22.33 -25.29 25.00
C ASN A 940 -21.59 -24.49 26.07
N GLY A 941 -20.35 -24.11 25.76
CA GLY A 941 -19.36 -23.82 26.78
C GLY A 941 -19.23 -25.04 27.71
N THR A 942 -19.17 -24.82 29.01
CA THR A 942 -19.05 -25.91 30.00
C THR A 942 -20.36 -26.66 30.29
N SER A 943 -21.47 -26.30 29.63
CA SER A 943 -22.78 -26.92 29.86
C SER A 943 -23.04 -28.08 28.90
N TRP A 944 -23.52 -29.20 29.43
CA TRP A 944 -23.79 -30.43 28.68
C TRP A 944 -25.28 -30.76 28.66
N SER A 945 -25.85 -30.99 27.47
CA SER A 945 -27.26 -31.38 27.33
C SER A 945 -27.45 -32.43 26.24
N PRO A 946 -28.31 -33.46 26.46
CA PRO A 946 -28.66 -34.39 25.40
C PRO A 946 -29.57 -33.69 24.38
N PHE A 947 -29.37 -33.96 23.10
CA PHE A 947 -30.19 -33.36 22.03
C PHE A 947 -30.91 -34.40 21.16
N MET A 948 -30.53 -35.68 21.22
CA MET A 948 -31.27 -36.79 20.62
C MET A 948 -30.84 -38.15 21.18
N THR A 949 -31.63 -39.19 20.94
CA THR A 949 -31.28 -40.59 21.23
C THR A 949 -30.57 -41.25 20.04
N TYR A 950 -29.77 -42.29 20.31
CA TYR A 950 -29.12 -43.11 19.28
C TYR A 950 -29.42 -44.61 19.41
N ASN A 951 -29.33 -45.30 18.28
CA ASN A 951 -29.43 -46.75 18.15
C ASN A 951 -28.04 -47.37 18.02
N VAL A 952 -27.85 -48.54 18.62
CA VAL A 952 -26.60 -49.30 18.45
C VAL A 952 -26.51 -49.86 17.03
N ASN A 953 -25.28 -49.98 16.53
CA ASN A 953 -24.95 -50.46 15.19
C ASN A 953 -25.53 -49.61 14.04
N GLN A 954 -26.03 -48.40 14.33
CA GLN A 954 -26.39 -47.39 13.35
C GLN A 954 -25.20 -46.45 13.11
N TRP A 955 -24.94 -46.14 11.84
CA TRP A 955 -24.01 -45.09 11.44
C TRP A 955 -24.68 -43.72 11.52
N TYR A 956 -23.97 -42.75 12.06
CA TYR A 956 -24.36 -41.34 12.16
C TYR A 956 -23.34 -40.47 11.46
N ASP A 957 -23.80 -39.57 10.59
CA ASP A 957 -22.95 -38.54 9.98
C ASP A 957 -22.91 -37.33 10.90
N VAL A 958 -21.74 -37.05 11.48
CA VAL A 958 -21.51 -35.91 12.38
C VAL A 958 -20.78 -34.83 11.59
N LEU A 959 -21.40 -33.65 11.46
CA LEU A 959 -20.81 -32.49 10.80
C LEU A 959 -20.81 -31.29 11.75
N LEU A 960 -19.64 -30.70 11.92
CA LEU A 960 -19.38 -29.52 12.73
C LEU A 960 -18.92 -28.38 11.83
N THR A 961 -19.42 -27.18 12.07
CA THR A 961 -18.90 -25.94 11.50
C THR A 961 -18.51 -25.04 12.65
N ILE A 962 -17.22 -24.79 12.82
CA ILE A 962 -16.62 -24.09 13.96
C ILE A 962 -16.14 -22.73 13.45
N ASP A 963 -16.55 -21.65 14.10
CA ASP A 963 -16.09 -20.29 13.80
C ASP A 963 -15.17 -19.83 14.93
N THR A 964 -13.86 -19.81 14.66
CA THR A 964 -12.83 -19.42 15.65
C THR A 964 -12.80 -17.91 15.90
N ALA A 965 -13.48 -17.09 15.09
CA ALA A 965 -13.55 -15.65 15.31
C ALA A 965 -14.66 -15.30 16.32
N THR A 966 -15.69 -16.13 16.41
CA THR A 966 -16.81 -15.95 17.34
C THR A 966 -16.81 -16.94 18.51
N ASP A 967 -15.89 -17.91 18.50
CA ASP A 967 -15.83 -19.02 19.46
C ASP A 967 -17.15 -19.82 19.52
N THR A 968 -17.75 -20.06 18.36
CA THR A 968 -19.02 -20.78 18.25
C THR A 968 -18.98 -21.93 17.26
N TYR A 969 -19.98 -22.82 17.32
CA TYR A 969 -20.15 -23.89 16.36
C TYR A 969 -21.62 -24.22 16.05
N ASP A 970 -21.84 -24.74 14.85
CA ASP A 970 -23.05 -25.45 14.44
C ASP A 970 -22.78 -26.96 14.39
N LEU A 971 -23.78 -27.76 14.79
CA LEU A 971 -23.74 -29.22 14.73
C LEU A 971 -24.90 -29.76 13.91
N TYR A 972 -24.58 -30.62 12.97
CA TYR A 972 -25.52 -31.38 12.16
C TYR A 972 -25.31 -32.88 12.40
N ILE A 973 -26.42 -33.61 12.57
CA ILE A 973 -26.44 -35.07 12.60
C ILE A 973 -27.33 -35.56 11.46
N ASP A 974 -26.79 -36.42 10.60
CA ASP A 974 -27.47 -36.95 9.40
C ASP A 974 -28.05 -35.81 8.52
N GLY A 975 -27.28 -34.72 8.40
CA GLY A 975 -27.66 -33.52 7.64
C GLY A 975 -28.67 -32.58 8.32
N VAL A 976 -29.18 -32.94 9.51
CA VAL A 976 -30.15 -32.12 10.26
C VAL A 976 -29.44 -31.27 11.30
N LEU A 977 -29.67 -29.95 11.29
CA LEU A 977 -29.15 -29.02 12.31
C LEU A 977 -29.71 -29.38 13.69
N LYS A 978 -28.82 -29.72 14.63
CA LYS A 978 -29.15 -30.10 16.01
C LYS A 978 -28.74 -29.04 17.02
N ALA A 979 -27.66 -28.34 16.75
CA ALA A 979 -27.21 -27.22 17.58
C ALA A 979 -26.78 -26.08 16.67
N HIS A 980 -27.26 -24.87 16.96
CA HIS A 980 -26.92 -23.67 16.21
C HIS A 980 -26.23 -22.66 17.13
N ASN A 981 -25.11 -22.10 16.64
CA ASN A 981 -24.35 -21.03 17.27
C ASN A 981 -24.07 -21.29 18.77
N LYS A 982 -23.57 -22.49 19.08
CA LYS A 982 -23.22 -22.91 20.44
C LYS A 982 -21.80 -22.50 20.78
N ALA A 983 -21.55 -22.09 22.01
CA ALA A 983 -20.22 -21.68 22.45
C ALA A 983 -19.27 -22.88 22.53
N LEU A 984 -18.01 -22.67 22.14
CA LEU A 984 -16.92 -23.61 22.41
C LEU A 984 -16.63 -23.69 23.92
N GLU A 985 -16.12 -24.84 24.37
CA GLU A 985 -15.65 -25.03 25.75
C GLU A 985 -14.46 -24.13 26.08
N THR A 986 -13.56 -24.00 25.12
CA THR A 986 -12.36 -23.18 25.20
C THR A 986 -12.35 -22.23 24.01
N ALA A 987 -12.27 -20.92 24.26
CA ALA A 987 -12.04 -19.93 23.22
C ALA A 987 -10.71 -20.18 22.52
N THR A 988 -10.63 -19.95 21.21
CA THR A 988 -9.46 -20.35 20.45
C THR A 988 -9.19 -19.50 19.21
N ALA A 989 -7.92 -19.44 18.82
CA ALA A 989 -7.52 -18.86 17.54
C ALA A 989 -7.50 -19.90 16.40
N ASP A 990 -7.51 -21.20 16.70
CA ASP A 990 -7.28 -22.26 15.73
C ASP A 990 -7.85 -23.63 16.14
N VAL A 991 -8.05 -24.49 15.15
CA VAL A 991 -8.33 -25.92 15.28
C VAL A 991 -7.12 -26.68 14.75
N GLY A 992 -6.59 -27.64 15.50
CA GLY A 992 -5.35 -28.36 15.14
C GLY A 992 -5.43 -29.88 15.22
N ALA A 993 -6.50 -30.43 15.80
CA ALA A 993 -6.68 -31.88 15.85
C ALA A 993 -8.15 -32.33 15.89
N VAL A 994 -8.38 -33.52 15.32
CA VAL A 994 -9.60 -34.31 15.48
C VAL A 994 -9.24 -35.58 16.22
N LYS A 995 -10.04 -35.92 17.24
CA LYS A 995 -9.82 -37.08 18.11
C LYS A 995 -11.08 -37.91 18.25
N PHE A 996 -10.88 -39.21 18.41
CA PHE A 996 -11.90 -40.16 18.81
C PHE A 996 -11.48 -40.81 20.12
N GLY A 997 -12.29 -40.68 21.16
CA GLY A 997 -11.90 -41.03 22.52
C GLY A 997 -12.99 -41.70 23.36
N SER A 998 -12.57 -42.41 24.40
CA SER A 998 -13.46 -42.91 25.46
C SER A 998 -12.74 -42.95 26.82
N GLY A 999 -13.20 -42.12 27.76
CA GLY A 999 -12.58 -41.92 29.07
C GLY A 999 -13.15 -42.77 30.21
N GLU A 1000 -14.41 -43.20 30.14
CA GLU A 1000 -15.11 -43.84 31.27
C GLU A 1000 -14.73 -45.31 31.50
N SER A 1001 -14.83 -45.77 32.76
CA SER A 1001 -14.36 -47.09 33.23
C SER A 1001 -14.92 -48.33 32.51
N PRO A 1002 -16.19 -48.40 32.04
CA PRO A 1002 -16.69 -49.60 31.37
C PRO A 1002 -16.01 -49.85 30.01
N VAL A 1003 -15.91 -51.13 29.63
CA VAL A 1003 -15.41 -51.58 28.31
C VAL A 1003 -16.49 -51.45 27.25
N GLY A 1004 -16.11 -51.16 26.01
CA GLY A 1004 -17.05 -50.96 24.91
C GLY A 1004 -16.35 -50.73 23.58
N ALA A 1005 -17.08 -50.90 22.48
CA ALA A 1005 -16.57 -50.73 21.14
C ALA A 1005 -17.41 -49.74 20.32
N TYR A 1006 -16.74 -49.03 19.41
CA TYR A 1006 -17.38 -48.23 18.38
C TYR A 1006 -16.46 -48.10 17.18
N TYR A 1007 -17.01 -47.55 16.10
CA TYR A 1007 -16.29 -47.33 14.86
C TYR A 1007 -16.38 -45.87 14.47
N TYR A 1008 -15.34 -45.38 13.81
CA TYR A 1008 -15.37 -44.09 13.11
C TYR A 1008 -14.81 -44.24 11.70
N ASP A 1009 -15.28 -43.39 10.80
CA ASP A 1009 -14.99 -43.46 9.36
C ASP A 1009 -15.16 -42.09 8.68
N ASP A 1010 -14.74 -41.97 7.42
CA ASP A 1010 -14.93 -40.82 6.52
C ASP A 1010 -14.61 -39.47 7.18
N VAL A 1011 -13.40 -39.35 7.75
CA VAL A 1011 -12.97 -38.15 8.48
C VAL A 1011 -12.44 -37.11 7.51
N MET A 1012 -13.09 -35.94 7.48
CA MET A 1012 -12.71 -34.82 6.63
C MET A 1012 -12.62 -33.50 7.40
N VAL A 1013 -11.61 -32.70 7.11
CA VAL A 1013 -11.43 -31.35 7.68
C VAL A 1013 -11.12 -30.34 6.57
N ALA A 1014 -11.90 -29.26 6.51
CA ALA A 1014 -11.70 -28.13 5.58
C ALA A 1014 -11.66 -26.80 6.35
N HIS A 1015 -10.88 -25.83 5.84
CA HIS A 1015 -10.81 -24.47 6.41
C HIS A 1015 -10.41 -23.45 5.34
#